data_AF-A0A0V1M6I8-F1
#
_entry.id   AF-A0A0V1M6I8-F1
#
_cell.length_a   1.000
_cell.length_b   1.000
_cell.length_c   1.000
_cell.angle_alpha   90.00
_cell.angle_beta   90.00
_cell.angle_gamma   90.00
#
_symmetry.space_group_name_H-M   'P 1'
#
loop_
_entity.id
_entity.type
_entity.pdbx_description
1 polymer ?
#
loop_
_entity_poly.entity_id
_entity_poly.type
_entity_poly.pdbx_seq_one_letter_code
_entity_poly.pdbx_strand_id
1 'polypeptide(L)'
;LLVVVLRLLQALLLFKKSLVAWMMDAADTEHSLIKNNVINNGASVEITLRPEVILHLSDHFTRERVNGRNENFQVYGALMGKQSGRFIEVTRSFPLTSVKMHSLFPNYDYLMDTMKSFGSIYKDEIFVGWYVITGLNYFNELDHQMHNVSMIVNENPIILRFNPFDNLMRVLPIEFYESNPAMTEFVLLSYSILYQKNEMICIAHVSEQAVEKSSLPANNTLTRLNSQLSAIRLLMIRQKLVIDYLQAVASGTFPINHSILRKISAHINSLLSVKMEYIENDLYANEDDKNLLLSVQAMAKLSLETSSAECVRLLHPDPNIVNAADEAVYQLGALIERLNTSTDLFNVFRRAVEEEDIQPLDEVDRRVGELLLADFKMSGVHLPELSRKKFVSFTEELFRLGSEFMRGCDNPVRILTKDIAEPFAKYLTDVGDGFLELHTPLLNYDDHRIRKFGYLTYFQPSKYQETKLKNLLHYRDAIATLVGYRSYADRAVQKLLLNNSSQVESFLKCTLDTVYDQAMKERSELAKFQDGLQPYIWDLPYLCYAAKDNLTQLNLSQLIPFLNRQQVINNFSTLLNYLYGVRIVEAEINPGEVWHDSVTKWLVQNEQSSTLGVIYCDWIDRRGKVSDSHFTIQCGKQLPDGSYQQPIVVLSFRCRDHCSDKAYFTLSQLENFLHEMGHALHSIFGRTRYQHVSGTRCATDFAEVPSNLMENFMYNPKTLRMLTEQADGSSMPVEMIEKICRSRNMFGALELVQQILMSLCDLKLHQQGAEIENTVDFCRSLYSDVGFECLMPEQTAWQHRFSHFIPYGSKYHTYLVAKAVSLLLWRQSFEKDPLNRQQGDRWRRLQSFGGERSVADLLEEALGYCVSPSQLAHALRHQLDDTFS
;
A
#
# COMPACT_ATOMS: atom_id res chain seq x y z
N LEU A 1 8.21 -37.01 39.01
CA LEU A 1 7.60 -35.73 39.42
C LEU A 1 7.44 -34.76 38.25
N LEU A 2 8.52 -34.36 37.58
CA LEU A 2 8.49 -33.38 36.48
C LEU A 2 7.54 -33.77 35.32
N VAL A 3 7.55 -35.03 34.89
CA VAL A 3 6.65 -35.55 33.82
C VAL A 3 5.18 -35.56 34.26
N VAL A 4 4.91 -35.77 35.55
CA VAL A 4 3.54 -35.76 36.11
C VAL A 4 3.04 -34.31 36.21
N VAL A 5 3.90 -33.38 36.61
CA VAL A 5 3.65 -31.93 36.63
C VAL A 5 3.45 -31.38 35.22
N LEU A 6 4.21 -31.83 34.23
CA LEU A 6 4.06 -31.44 32.82
C LEU A 6 2.76 -31.97 32.20
N ARG A 7 2.36 -33.21 32.48
CA ARG A 7 1.06 -33.75 32.05
C ARG A 7 -0.13 -33.08 32.74
N LEU A 8 0.05 -32.64 33.98
CA LEU A 8 -0.90 -31.82 34.73
C LEU A 8 -1.09 -30.45 34.09
N LEU A 9 0.02 -29.73 33.85
CA LEU A 9 0.00 -28.42 33.20
C LEU A 9 -0.58 -28.49 31.80
N GLN A 10 -0.29 -29.56 31.04
CA GLN A 10 -0.83 -29.78 29.71
C GLN A 10 -2.34 -30.03 29.72
N ALA A 11 -2.87 -30.81 30.67
CA ALA A 11 -4.31 -31.01 30.84
C ALA A 11 -5.04 -29.71 31.25
N LEU A 12 -4.45 -28.91 32.17
CA LEU A 12 -4.98 -27.59 32.52
C LEU A 12 -4.93 -26.59 31.37
N LEU A 13 -3.85 -26.60 30.56
CA LEU A 13 -3.72 -25.71 29.41
C LEU A 13 -4.74 -26.05 28.32
N LEU A 14 -4.93 -27.34 28.04
CA LEU A 14 -5.91 -27.83 27.05
C LEU A 14 -7.34 -27.53 27.50
N PHE A 15 -7.63 -27.68 28.79
CA PHE A 15 -8.92 -27.38 29.37
C PHE A 15 -9.23 -25.87 29.38
N LYS A 16 -8.30 -25.02 29.82
CA LYS A 16 -8.46 -23.55 29.80
C LYS A 16 -8.58 -23.01 28.38
N LYS A 17 -7.83 -23.55 27.42
CA LYS A 17 -7.96 -23.20 25.99
C LYS A 17 -9.31 -23.61 25.42
N SER A 18 -9.84 -24.77 25.81
CA SER A 18 -11.17 -25.23 25.36
C SER A 18 -12.28 -24.37 25.98
N LEU A 19 -12.17 -23.98 27.25
CA LEU A 19 -13.12 -23.09 27.93
C LEU A 19 -13.12 -21.68 27.30
N VAL A 20 -11.94 -21.11 27.02
CA VAL A 20 -11.82 -19.78 26.38
C VAL A 20 -12.32 -19.83 24.93
N ALA A 21 -11.94 -20.84 24.15
CA ALA A 21 -12.44 -21.00 22.78
C ALA A 21 -13.96 -21.18 22.72
N TRP A 22 -14.54 -21.90 23.69
CA TRP A 22 -15.98 -22.13 23.79
C TRP A 22 -16.76 -20.89 24.28
N MET A 23 -16.16 -20.07 25.14
CA MET A 23 -16.75 -18.78 25.59
C MET A 23 -16.67 -17.68 24.52
N MET A 24 -15.65 -17.70 23.65
CA MET A 24 -15.50 -16.71 22.57
C MET A 24 -16.49 -16.91 21.41
N ASP A 25 -17.05 -18.11 21.26
CA ASP A 25 -18.03 -18.43 20.21
C ASP A 25 -19.44 -17.83 20.48
N ALA A 26 -19.71 -17.33 21.69
CA ALA A 26 -21.04 -16.85 22.11
C ALA A 26 -21.13 -15.36 22.51
N ALA A 27 -20.08 -14.57 22.26
CA ALA A 27 -20.01 -13.19 22.73
C ALA A 27 -20.65 -12.20 21.75
N ASP A 28 -21.97 -11.95 21.88
CA ASP A 28 -22.60 -10.78 21.24
C ASP A 28 -23.80 -10.14 21.99
N THR A 29 -24.02 -10.43 23.28
CA THR A 29 -24.96 -9.67 24.14
C THR A 29 -24.57 -9.74 25.62
N GLU A 30 -24.98 -8.74 26.41
CA GLU A 30 -24.54 -8.49 27.81
C GLU A 30 -24.86 -9.60 28.84
N HIS A 31 -25.66 -10.60 28.46
CA HIS A 31 -25.85 -11.86 29.21
C HIS A 31 -26.06 -13.01 28.21
N SER A 32 -25.01 -13.74 27.86
CA SER A 32 -25.07 -14.87 26.93
C SER A 32 -25.24 -16.19 27.69
N LEU A 33 -26.31 -16.92 27.36
CA LEU A 33 -26.58 -18.31 27.77
C LEU A 33 -26.09 -19.25 26.68
N ILE A 34 -25.18 -20.17 27.00
CA ILE A 34 -24.67 -21.17 26.05
C ILE A 34 -25.19 -22.55 26.45
N LYS A 35 -25.94 -23.24 25.59
CA LYS A 35 -26.52 -24.57 25.85
C LYS A 35 -25.65 -25.70 25.28
N ASN A 36 -25.47 -26.79 26.02
CA ASN A 36 -24.84 -28.00 25.48
C ASN A 36 -25.84 -28.81 24.62
N ASN A 37 -25.43 -29.25 23.42
CA ASN A 37 -26.30 -29.92 22.43
C ASN A 37 -26.48 -31.42 22.72
N VAL A 38 -27.16 -31.75 23.82
CA VAL A 38 -27.61 -33.12 24.10
C VAL A 38 -29.12 -33.19 23.86
N ILE A 39 -29.57 -34.09 22.98
CA ILE A 39 -30.99 -34.29 22.67
C ILE A 39 -31.69 -34.83 23.92
N ASN A 40 -32.65 -34.07 24.43
CA ASN A 40 -33.22 -34.22 25.75
C ASN A 40 -34.38 -35.23 25.75
N ASN A 41 -34.14 -36.48 26.15
CA ASN A 41 -35.16 -37.53 26.26
C ASN A 41 -35.87 -37.54 27.64
N GLY A 42 -36.12 -36.37 28.23
CA GLY A 42 -37.00 -36.21 29.39
C GLY A 42 -36.40 -35.62 30.67
N ALA A 43 -35.50 -34.63 30.59
CA ALA A 43 -34.92 -34.00 31.79
C ALA A 43 -35.96 -33.40 32.75
N SER A 44 -35.79 -33.68 34.04
CA SER A 44 -36.68 -33.17 35.10
C SER A 44 -36.31 -31.74 35.57
N VAL A 45 -35.08 -31.28 35.29
CA VAL A 45 -34.50 -29.99 35.74
C VAL A 45 -33.65 -29.29 34.66
N GLU A 46 -33.58 -27.95 34.68
CA GLU A 46 -32.72 -27.12 33.82
C GLU A 46 -31.56 -26.53 34.64
N ILE A 47 -30.32 -26.79 34.19
CA ILE A 47 -29.10 -26.43 34.93
C ILE A 47 -28.39 -25.25 34.27
N THR A 48 -27.97 -24.29 35.10
CA THR A 48 -27.08 -23.18 34.70
C THR A 48 -25.81 -23.23 35.56
N LEU A 49 -24.64 -23.27 34.93
CA LEU A 49 -23.33 -23.39 35.58
C LEU A 49 -22.54 -22.09 35.46
N ARG A 50 -22.00 -21.59 36.57
CA ARG A 50 -21.08 -20.43 36.57
C ARG A 50 -19.65 -20.86 36.24
N PRO A 51 -18.90 -20.10 35.41
CA PRO A 51 -17.51 -20.42 35.05
C PRO A 51 -16.55 -20.56 36.25
N GLU A 52 -16.80 -19.85 37.34
CA GLU A 52 -15.98 -19.93 38.56
C GLU A 52 -15.93 -21.35 39.13
N VAL A 53 -17.05 -22.09 39.07
CA VAL A 53 -17.14 -23.49 39.51
C VAL A 53 -16.14 -24.36 38.76
N ILE A 54 -15.99 -24.11 37.46
CA ILE A 54 -15.12 -24.87 36.56
C ILE A 54 -13.64 -24.64 36.92
N LEU A 55 -13.28 -23.40 37.22
CA LEU A 55 -11.93 -23.05 37.67
C LEU A 55 -11.60 -23.73 39.00
N HIS A 56 -12.54 -23.74 39.95
CA HIS A 56 -12.36 -24.39 41.24
C HIS A 56 -12.19 -25.91 41.12
N LEU A 57 -12.95 -26.57 40.22
CA LEU A 57 -12.77 -28.00 39.93
C LEU A 57 -11.36 -28.28 39.37
N SER A 58 -10.91 -27.47 38.42
CA SER A 58 -9.58 -27.59 37.83
C SER A 58 -8.47 -27.37 38.85
N ASP A 59 -8.61 -26.36 39.71
CA ASP A 59 -7.65 -26.07 40.78
C ASP A 59 -7.63 -27.18 41.84
N HIS A 60 -8.79 -27.68 42.25
CA HIS A 60 -8.91 -28.79 43.18
C HIS A 60 -8.23 -30.07 42.65
N PHE A 61 -8.47 -30.42 41.38
CA PHE A 61 -7.78 -31.53 40.72
C PHE A 61 -6.25 -31.34 40.74
N THR A 62 -5.79 -30.12 40.47
CA THR A 62 -4.35 -29.78 40.46
C THR A 62 -3.73 -30.00 41.83
N ARG A 63 -4.35 -29.47 42.90
CA ARG A 63 -3.85 -29.60 44.27
C ARG A 63 -3.75 -31.05 44.72
N GLU A 64 -4.81 -31.83 44.50
CA GLU A 64 -4.85 -33.23 44.93
C GLU A 64 -3.85 -34.10 44.16
N ARG A 65 -3.60 -33.82 42.87
CA ARG A 65 -2.63 -34.58 42.06
C ARG A 65 -1.17 -34.17 42.32
N VAL A 66 -0.91 -32.94 42.77
CA VAL A 66 0.41 -32.54 43.30
C VAL A 66 0.71 -33.26 44.61
N ASN A 67 -0.32 -33.52 45.43
CA ASN A 67 -0.19 -34.14 46.74
C ASN A 67 -0.21 -35.69 46.72
N GLY A 68 -0.82 -36.35 45.72
CA GLY A 68 -0.99 -37.82 45.65
C GLY A 68 -0.19 -38.53 44.55
N ARG A 69 0.37 -39.72 44.85
CA ARG A 69 1.19 -40.55 43.92
C ARG A 69 0.47 -41.81 43.35
N ASN A 70 -0.86 -41.84 43.24
CA ASN A 70 -1.59 -43.04 42.79
C ASN A 70 -2.24 -42.91 41.41
N GLU A 71 -2.30 -44.03 40.69
CA GLU A 71 -2.75 -44.13 39.28
C GLU A 71 -4.28 -44.21 39.10
N ASN A 72 -5.07 -44.50 40.14
CA ASN A 72 -6.53 -44.47 40.11
C ASN A 72 -7.08 -43.28 40.92
N PHE A 73 -7.16 -42.13 40.28
CA PHE A 73 -7.45 -40.85 40.93
C PHE A 73 -8.91 -40.42 40.70
N GLN A 74 -9.73 -40.51 41.74
CA GLN A 74 -11.07 -39.91 41.82
C GLN A 74 -11.09 -38.86 42.94
N VAL A 75 -11.63 -37.69 42.65
CA VAL A 75 -11.73 -36.58 43.61
C VAL A 75 -13.18 -36.15 43.73
N TYR A 76 -13.67 -36.05 44.95
CA TYR A 76 -15.06 -35.69 45.25
C TYR A 76 -15.16 -34.30 45.84
N GLY A 77 -16.28 -33.63 45.60
CA GLY A 77 -16.65 -32.43 46.34
C GLY A 77 -18.12 -32.10 46.21
N ALA A 78 -18.52 -30.98 46.79
CA ALA A 78 -19.91 -30.54 46.87
C ALA A 78 -20.17 -29.33 45.96
N LEU A 79 -21.44 -29.18 45.54
CA LEU A 79 -21.94 -28.09 44.72
C LEU A 79 -22.96 -27.27 45.52
N MET A 80 -22.80 -25.95 45.46
CA MET A 80 -23.73 -24.99 46.03
C MET A 80 -24.35 -24.15 44.93
N GLY A 81 -25.58 -23.73 45.17
CA GLY A 81 -26.32 -22.98 44.19
C GLY A 81 -27.66 -22.49 44.70
N LYS A 82 -28.44 -21.96 43.77
CA LYS A 82 -29.82 -21.53 44.00
C LYS A 82 -30.75 -22.44 43.21
N GLN A 83 -31.83 -22.88 43.85
CA GLN A 83 -32.86 -23.66 43.19
C GLN A 83 -34.20 -22.93 43.24
N SER A 84 -34.83 -22.77 42.09
CA SER A 84 -36.18 -22.23 41.94
C SER A 84 -37.01 -23.18 41.08
N GLY A 85 -37.79 -24.04 41.75
CA GLY A 85 -38.52 -25.11 41.09
C GLY A 85 -37.58 -26.09 40.38
N ARG A 86 -37.71 -26.18 39.05
CA ARG A 86 -36.89 -27.04 38.19
C ARG A 86 -35.58 -26.40 37.72
N PHE A 87 -35.33 -25.14 38.06
CA PHE A 87 -34.14 -24.43 37.64
C PHE A 87 -33.09 -24.46 38.75
N ILE A 88 -31.89 -24.94 38.42
CA ILE A 88 -30.76 -25.02 39.34
C ILE A 88 -29.62 -24.17 38.77
N GLU A 89 -29.24 -23.10 39.48
CA GLU A 89 -28.04 -22.31 39.18
C GLU A 89 -26.91 -22.77 40.10
N VAL A 90 -25.90 -23.44 39.55
CA VAL A 90 -24.69 -23.88 40.25
C VAL A 90 -23.69 -22.74 40.25
N THR A 91 -23.51 -22.11 41.41
CA THR A 91 -22.68 -20.92 41.57
C THR A 91 -21.30 -21.24 42.13
N ARG A 92 -21.17 -22.29 42.96
CA ARG A 92 -19.91 -22.62 43.65
C ARG A 92 -19.69 -24.12 43.80
N SER A 93 -18.42 -24.48 43.98
CA SER A 93 -17.97 -25.83 44.34
C SER A 93 -16.92 -25.76 45.47
N PHE A 94 -16.86 -26.80 46.29
CA PHE A 94 -15.82 -26.93 47.30
C PHE A 94 -15.36 -28.38 47.51
N PRO A 95 -14.09 -28.59 47.88
CA PRO A 95 -13.51 -29.91 48.05
C PRO A 95 -14.04 -30.61 49.28
N LEU A 96 -14.28 -31.92 49.18
CA LEU A 96 -14.51 -32.79 50.32
C LEU A 96 -13.22 -33.61 50.54
N THR A 97 -12.34 -33.11 51.40
CA THR A 97 -11.01 -33.70 51.62
C THR A 97 -11.09 -34.91 52.55
N SER A 98 -10.98 -36.12 51.99
CA SER A 98 -10.33 -37.32 52.56
C SER A 98 -10.90 -38.59 51.93
N VAL A 99 -10.20 -39.16 50.93
CA VAL A 99 -10.32 -40.59 50.62
C VAL A 99 -8.91 -41.17 50.51
N LYS A 100 -8.30 -41.50 51.66
CA LYS A 100 -7.31 -42.59 51.65
C LYS A 100 -8.12 -43.88 51.48
N MET A 101 -7.87 -44.61 50.40
CA MET A 101 -8.43 -45.94 50.14
C MET A 101 -8.37 -46.76 51.45
N HIS A 102 -9.56 -47.08 51.98
CA HIS A 102 -9.85 -48.06 53.05
C HIS A 102 -10.38 -47.57 54.41
N SER A 103 -10.63 -46.28 54.67
CA SER A 103 -11.51 -45.92 55.80
C SER A 103 -12.01 -44.47 55.76
N LEU A 104 -13.32 -44.31 56.01
CA LEU A 104 -14.11 -43.08 56.12
C LEU A 104 -14.34 -42.28 54.83
N PHE A 105 -15.41 -42.67 54.12
CA PHE A 105 -16.21 -41.74 53.33
C PHE A 105 -16.71 -40.59 54.25
N PRO A 106 -16.88 -39.35 53.76
CA PRO A 106 -17.43 -38.28 54.58
C PRO A 106 -18.79 -38.71 55.17
N ASN A 107 -18.86 -38.81 56.50
CA ASN A 107 -20.13 -39.02 57.19
C ASN A 107 -21.01 -37.77 57.00
N TYR A 108 -22.34 -37.93 57.08
CA TYR A 108 -23.32 -36.85 57.04
C TYR A 108 -22.91 -35.64 57.88
N ASP A 109 -22.35 -35.89 59.07
CA ASP A 109 -21.86 -34.85 59.99
C ASP A 109 -20.74 -33.98 59.38
N TYR A 110 -19.79 -34.58 58.66
CA TYR A 110 -18.70 -33.83 58.02
C TYR A 110 -19.21 -32.98 56.87
N LEU A 111 -20.13 -33.52 56.06
CA LEU A 111 -20.77 -32.74 55.01
C LEU A 111 -21.51 -31.55 55.64
N MET A 112 -22.34 -31.78 56.66
CA MET A 112 -23.12 -30.74 57.33
C MET A 112 -22.26 -29.69 58.06
N ASP A 113 -21.15 -30.08 58.69
CA ASP A 113 -20.22 -29.14 59.33
C ASP A 113 -19.48 -28.28 58.30
N THR A 114 -19.07 -28.89 57.20
CA THR A 114 -18.50 -28.17 56.05
C THR A 114 -19.53 -27.18 55.52
N MET A 115 -20.77 -27.61 55.31
CA MET A 115 -21.88 -26.74 54.87
C MET A 115 -22.18 -25.60 55.85
N LYS A 116 -22.20 -25.83 57.16
CA LYS A 116 -22.41 -24.79 58.19
C LYS A 116 -21.29 -23.75 58.18
N SER A 117 -20.03 -24.16 57.99
CA SER A 117 -18.91 -23.23 57.94
C SER A 117 -19.07 -22.22 56.80
N PHE A 118 -19.60 -22.65 55.65
CA PHE A 118 -19.86 -21.80 54.48
C PHE A 118 -21.20 -21.04 54.55
N GLY A 119 -22.24 -21.62 55.16
CA GLY A 119 -23.56 -20.98 55.32
C GLY A 119 -23.55 -19.71 56.17
N SER A 120 -22.50 -19.48 56.97
CA SER A 120 -22.29 -18.20 57.69
C SER A 120 -21.91 -17.04 56.76
N ILE A 121 -21.37 -17.33 55.58
CA ILE A 121 -20.87 -16.36 54.59
C ILE A 121 -21.89 -16.16 53.45
N TYR A 122 -22.62 -17.22 53.06
CA TYR A 122 -23.55 -17.20 51.91
C TYR A 122 -24.96 -17.62 52.34
N LYS A 123 -25.76 -16.66 52.82
CA LYS A 123 -27.07 -16.91 53.43
C LYS A 123 -28.17 -17.39 52.45
N ASP A 124 -27.97 -17.22 51.14
CA ASP A 124 -28.99 -17.46 50.10
C ASP A 124 -28.66 -18.64 49.16
N GLU A 125 -27.66 -19.47 49.47
CA GLU A 125 -27.26 -20.64 48.65
C GLU A 125 -27.48 -21.95 49.40
N ILE A 126 -27.95 -22.98 48.69
CA ILE A 126 -28.26 -24.31 49.23
C ILE A 126 -27.37 -25.40 48.61
N PHE A 127 -27.33 -26.57 49.25
CA PHE A 127 -26.76 -27.78 48.63
C PHE A 127 -27.59 -28.18 47.42
N VAL A 128 -26.97 -28.18 46.24
CA VAL A 128 -27.64 -28.61 45.01
C VAL A 128 -27.17 -29.98 44.52
N GLY A 129 -25.96 -30.40 44.89
CA GLY A 129 -25.42 -31.67 44.43
C GLY A 129 -23.95 -31.87 44.77
N TRP A 130 -23.32 -32.81 44.08
CA TRP A 130 -21.90 -33.14 44.27
C TRP A 130 -21.19 -33.31 42.94
N TYR A 131 -19.86 -33.28 42.96
CA TYR A 131 -19.03 -33.49 41.78
C TYR A 131 -18.01 -34.59 41.98
N VAL A 132 -17.64 -35.23 40.87
CA VAL A 132 -16.51 -36.16 40.80
C VAL A 132 -15.60 -35.80 39.63
N ILE A 133 -14.30 -35.78 39.92
CA ILE A 133 -13.26 -35.63 38.91
C ILE A 133 -12.64 -37.01 38.67
N THR A 134 -12.87 -37.57 37.48
CA THR A 134 -12.50 -38.96 37.17
C THR A 134 -12.20 -39.15 35.68
N GLY A 135 -11.28 -40.05 35.37
CA GLY A 135 -11.06 -40.54 34.01
C GLY A 135 -11.94 -41.73 33.64
N LEU A 136 -12.75 -42.24 34.57
CA LEU A 136 -13.63 -43.39 34.33
C LEU A 136 -14.87 -42.96 33.56
N ASN A 137 -15.27 -43.76 32.57
CA ASN A 137 -16.47 -43.54 31.73
C ASN A 137 -17.75 -44.16 32.31
N TYR A 138 -17.72 -44.61 33.56
CA TYR A 138 -18.86 -45.18 34.28
C TYR A 138 -18.81 -44.76 35.76
N PHE A 139 -19.94 -44.80 36.45
CA PHE A 139 -20.02 -44.58 37.90
C PHE A 139 -19.76 -45.89 38.65
N ASN A 140 -18.90 -45.86 39.66
CA ASN A 140 -18.52 -47.02 40.46
C ASN A 140 -19.26 -47.06 41.81
N GLU A 141 -18.98 -48.08 42.62
CA GLU A 141 -19.64 -48.27 43.92
C GLU A 141 -19.43 -47.08 44.88
N LEU A 142 -18.28 -46.41 44.82
CA LEU A 142 -18.00 -45.23 45.66
C LEU A 142 -18.83 -44.02 45.21
N ASP A 143 -19.06 -43.87 43.91
CA ASP A 143 -19.93 -42.83 43.37
C ASP A 143 -21.37 -43.01 43.85
N HIS A 144 -21.87 -44.25 43.89
CA HIS A 144 -23.19 -44.57 44.45
C HIS A 144 -23.26 -44.32 45.97
N GLN A 145 -22.20 -44.62 46.73
CA GLN A 145 -22.13 -44.30 48.16
C GLN A 145 -22.15 -42.78 48.40
N MET A 146 -21.42 -42.00 47.61
CA MET A 146 -21.44 -40.54 47.67
C MET A 146 -22.83 -39.98 47.39
N HIS A 147 -23.49 -40.53 46.36
CA HIS A 147 -24.84 -40.13 46.01
C HIS A 147 -25.83 -40.41 47.15
N ASN A 148 -25.75 -41.60 47.76
CA ASN A 148 -26.61 -41.96 48.90
C ASN A 148 -26.45 -41.02 50.10
N VAL A 149 -25.23 -40.62 50.44
CA VAL A 149 -25.00 -39.63 51.52
C VAL A 149 -25.55 -38.26 51.13
N SER A 150 -25.38 -37.86 49.87
CA SER A 150 -25.87 -36.57 49.35
C SER A 150 -27.41 -36.50 49.36
N MET A 151 -28.09 -37.63 49.17
CA MET A 151 -29.56 -37.72 49.22
C MET A 151 -30.16 -37.46 50.59
N ILE A 152 -29.39 -37.64 51.67
CA ILE A 152 -29.82 -37.29 53.03
C ILE A 152 -29.94 -35.76 53.18
N VAL A 153 -29.24 -34.99 52.34
CA VAL A 153 -29.17 -33.52 52.40
C VAL A 153 -30.06 -32.86 51.35
N ASN A 154 -30.16 -33.45 50.15
CA ASN A 154 -31.08 -33.00 49.09
C ASN A 154 -31.72 -34.23 48.45
N GLU A 155 -33.06 -34.30 48.43
CA GLU A 155 -33.82 -35.48 47.98
C GLU A 155 -33.56 -35.87 46.52
N ASN A 156 -33.06 -34.96 45.68
CA ASN A 156 -32.64 -35.23 44.30
C ASN A 156 -31.37 -34.44 43.92
N PRO A 157 -30.18 -34.87 44.38
CA PRO A 157 -28.95 -34.12 44.19
C PRO A 157 -28.40 -34.33 42.78
N ILE A 158 -28.01 -33.24 42.11
CA ILE A 158 -27.35 -33.33 40.81
C ILE A 158 -25.90 -33.81 40.94
N ILE A 159 -25.39 -34.44 39.90
CA ILE A 159 -24.02 -34.96 39.84
C ILE A 159 -23.29 -34.26 38.71
N LEU A 160 -22.15 -33.63 39.00
CA LEU A 160 -21.25 -33.07 37.99
C LEU A 160 -20.04 -33.99 37.82
N ARG A 161 -19.90 -34.61 36.65
CA ARG A 161 -18.73 -35.40 36.28
C ARG A 161 -17.77 -34.57 35.44
N PHE A 162 -16.53 -34.43 35.89
CA PHE A 162 -15.47 -33.74 35.18
C PHE A 162 -14.38 -34.73 34.78
N ASN A 163 -14.12 -34.87 33.47
CA ASN A 163 -13.06 -35.75 32.96
C ASN A 163 -11.85 -34.96 32.44
N PRO A 164 -10.79 -34.78 33.25
CA PRO A 164 -9.63 -33.98 32.86
C PRO A 164 -8.73 -34.66 31.82
N PHE A 165 -9.04 -35.88 31.40
CA PHE A 165 -8.27 -36.67 30.44
C PHE A 165 -8.94 -36.77 29.05
N ASP A 166 -10.13 -36.18 28.89
CA ASP A 166 -10.82 -36.17 27.60
C ASP A 166 -10.16 -35.17 26.63
N ASN A 167 -9.77 -35.64 25.44
CA ASN A 167 -9.00 -34.90 24.44
C ASN A 167 -9.86 -34.26 23.35
N LEU A 168 -11.19 -34.24 23.50
CA LEU A 168 -12.11 -33.66 22.53
C LEU A 168 -12.08 -32.12 22.59
N MET A 169 -11.24 -31.52 21.75
CA MET A 169 -10.94 -30.07 21.60
C MET A 169 -12.14 -29.13 21.30
N ARG A 170 -13.38 -29.61 21.32
CA ARG A 170 -14.59 -28.83 20.95
C ARG A 170 -15.75 -28.90 21.96
N VAL A 171 -15.68 -29.74 22.99
CA VAL A 171 -16.76 -29.87 24.00
C VAL A 171 -16.14 -29.79 25.38
N LEU A 172 -16.76 -29.03 26.29
CA LEU A 172 -16.34 -28.99 27.69
C LEU A 172 -16.48 -30.40 28.30
N PRO A 173 -15.42 -30.97 28.91
CA PRO A 173 -15.44 -32.31 29.49
C PRO A 173 -16.18 -32.36 30.84
N ILE A 174 -17.36 -31.74 30.88
CA ILE A 174 -18.26 -31.66 32.02
C ILE A 174 -19.61 -32.20 31.58
N GLU A 175 -20.13 -33.12 32.38
CA GLU A 175 -21.45 -33.71 32.22
C GLU A 175 -22.23 -33.61 33.53
N PHE A 176 -23.54 -33.40 33.41
CA PHE A 176 -24.44 -33.42 34.56
C PHE A 176 -25.32 -34.65 34.53
N TYR A 177 -25.65 -35.19 35.70
CA TYR A 177 -26.56 -36.30 35.85
C TYR A 177 -27.55 -36.07 37.01
N GLU A 178 -28.73 -36.71 36.92
CA GLU A 178 -29.65 -36.93 38.05
C GLU A 178 -29.86 -38.43 38.27
N SER A 179 -30.36 -38.82 39.45
CA SER A 179 -30.80 -40.19 39.69
C SER A 179 -32.23 -40.40 39.20
N ASN A 180 -32.50 -41.54 38.58
CA ASN A 180 -33.86 -41.96 38.25
C ASN A 180 -34.66 -42.21 39.54
N PRO A 181 -35.98 -41.92 39.60
CA PRO A 181 -36.87 -42.31 40.71
C PRO A 181 -36.74 -43.76 41.23
N ALA A 182 -36.32 -44.72 40.39
CA ALA A 182 -36.06 -46.11 40.77
C ALA A 182 -34.66 -46.36 41.40
N MET A 183 -33.79 -45.34 41.45
CA MET A 183 -32.42 -45.33 41.98
C MET A 183 -31.43 -46.31 41.32
N THR A 184 -31.76 -46.86 40.14
CA THR A 184 -30.94 -47.89 39.48
C THR A 184 -29.93 -47.34 38.49
N GLU A 185 -30.12 -46.12 37.95
CA GLU A 185 -29.26 -45.53 36.91
C GLU A 185 -29.18 -44.00 37.04
N PHE A 186 -28.06 -43.43 36.60
CA PHE A 186 -27.84 -41.99 36.49
C PHE A 186 -28.16 -41.50 35.06
N VAL A 187 -29.03 -40.50 34.95
CA VAL A 187 -29.56 -39.97 33.70
C VAL A 187 -28.82 -38.68 33.34
N LEU A 188 -28.31 -38.58 32.11
CA LEU A 188 -27.56 -37.42 31.62
C LEU A 188 -28.48 -36.20 31.45
N LEU A 189 -28.02 -35.03 31.91
CA LEU A 189 -28.72 -33.76 31.87
C LEU A 189 -28.07 -32.75 30.94
N SER A 190 -28.90 -31.94 30.29
CA SER A 190 -28.46 -30.74 29.58
C SER A 190 -28.20 -29.59 30.56
N TYR A 191 -27.12 -28.83 30.33
CA TYR A 191 -26.82 -27.62 31.10
C TYR A 191 -26.49 -26.45 30.18
N SER A 192 -26.52 -25.26 30.76
CA SER A 192 -26.06 -24.03 30.15
C SER A 192 -25.00 -23.33 31.00
N ILE A 193 -24.14 -22.52 30.39
CA ILE A 193 -23.17 -21.69 31.13
C ILE A 193 -23.60 -20.23 31.06
N LEU A 194 -23.62 -19.57 32.23
CA LEU A 194 -23.92 -18.15 32.36
C LEU A 194 -22.69 -17.43 32.90
N TYR A 195 -22.20 -16.44 32.16
CA TYR A 195 -20.98 -15.70 32.53
C TYR A 195 -21.18 -14.18 32.47
N GLN A 196 -20.41 -13.45 33.28
CA GLN A 196 -20.34 -11.99 33.24
C GLN A 196 -19.02 -11.52 32.62
N LYS A 197 -19.01 -10.28 32.08
CA LYS A 197 -17.89 -9.73 31.30
C LYS A 197 -16.58 -9.59 32.11
N ASN A 198 -16.70 -9.35 33.41
CA ASN A 198 -15.58 -9.33 34.37
C ASN A 198 -14.98 -10.72 34.61
N GLU A 199 -15.79 -11.76 34.71
CA GLU A 199 -15.35 -13.16 34.88
C GLU A 199 -14.55 -13.64 33.66
N MET A 200 -14.94 -13.21 32.45
CA MET A 200 -14.23 -13.50 31.20
C MET A 200 -12.81 -12.88 31.17
N ILE A 201 -12.65 -11.66 31.67
CA ILE A 201 -11.35 -10.97 31.71
C ILE A 201 -10.41 -11.66 32.71
N CYS A 202 -10.91 -12.07 33.88
CA CYS A 202 -10.11 -12.81 34.86
C CYS A 202 -9.65 -14.18 34.32
N ILE A 203 -10.51 -14.91 33.59
CA ILE A 203 -10.18 -16.23 33.02
C ILE A 203 -9.15 -16.12 31.89
N ALA A 204 -9.26 -15.08 31.04
CA ALA A 204 -8.29 -14.82 29.99
C ALA A 204 -6.89 -14.53 30.58
N HIS A 205 -6.82 -13.68 31.60
CA HIS A 205 -5.56 -13.29 32.25
C HIS A 205 -4.85 -14.46 32.95
N VAL A 206 -5.62 -15.34 33.62
CA VAL A 206 -5.10 -16.56 34.27
C VAL A 206 -4.67 -17.64 33.25
N SER A 207 -5.14 -17.55 32.00
CA SER A 207 -4.75 -18.45 30.91
C SER A 207 -3.46 -18.01 30.22
N GLU A 208 -3.21 -16.70 30.11
CA GLU A 208 -1.97 -16.13 29.56
C GLU A 208 -0.75 -16.41 30.46
N GLN A 209 -0.88 -16.23 31.79
CA GLN A 209 0.23 -16.47 32.72
C GLN A 209 0.70 -17.94 32.80
N ALA A 210 -0.15 -18.90 32.40
CA ALA A 210 0.23 -20.32 32.39
C ALA A 210 1.05 -20.71 31.15
N VAL A 211 1.00 -19.91 30.06
CA VAL A 211 1.67 -20.17 28.78
C VAL A 211 3.16 -19.78 28.83
N GLU A 212 3.52 -18.78 29.63
CA GLU A 212 4.91 -18.28 29.69
C GLU A 212 5.91 -19.22 30.40
N LYS A 213 5.45 -20.21 31.18
CA LYS A 213 6.33 -21.04 32.02
C LYS A 213 6.69 -22.43 31.49
N SER A 214 6.26 -22.82 30.28
CA SER A 214 6.60 -24.14 29.70
C SER A 214 7.15 -24.03 28.29
N SER A 215 8.40 -23.59 28.17
CA SER A 215 9.16 -23.56 26.93
C SER A 215 9.95 -24.86 26.72
N LEU A 216 9.54 -25.68 25.74
CA LEU A 216 10.43 -26.53 24.94
C LEU A 216 9.89 -26.62 23.50
N PRO A 217 10.76 -26.67 22.46
CA PRO A 217 10.39 -26.31 21.10
C PRO A 217 10.34 -27.53 20.16
N ALA A 218 9.12 -27.96 19.81
CA ALA A 218 8.78 -28.65 18.56
C ALA A 218 7.24 -28.77 18.48
N ASN A 219 6.64 -28.48 17.32
CA ASN A 219 5.19 -28.42 17.01
C ASN A 219 4.43 -27.10 17.23
N ASN A 220 5.07 -26.03 17.71
CA ASN A 220 4.39 -24.73 17.87
C ASN A 220 4.09 -24.02 16.55
N THR A 221 4.87 -24.24 15.48
CA THR A 221 4.68 -23.52 14.20
C THR A 221 3.40 -23.95 13.47
N LEU A 222 3.14 -25.26 13.38
CA LEU A 222 1.96 -25.79 12.68
C LEU A 222 0.66 -25.45 13.40
N THR A 223 0.69 -25.50 14.74
CA THR A 223 -0.49 -25.18 15.58
C THR A 223 -0.78 -23.68 15.58
N ARG A 224 0.26 -22.84 15.61
CA ARG A 224 0.14 -21.37 15.50
C ARG A 224 -0.36 -20.97 14.11
N LEU A 225 0.20 -21.56 13.05
CA LEU A 225 -0.26 -21.36 11.66
C LEU A 225 -1.72 -21.80 11.48
N ASN A 226 -2.14 -22.95 12.02
CA ASN A 226 -3.54 -23.40 11.90
C ASN A 226 -4.53 -22.54 12.69
N SER A 227 -4.14 -22.03 13.87
CA SER A 227 -4.96 -21.08 14.64
C SER A 227 -5.07 -19.72 13.95
N GLN A 228 -3.98 -19.21 13.40
CA GLN A 228 -3.96 -17.97 12.60
C GLN A 228 -4.77 -18.14 11.32
N LEU A 229 -4.63 -19.27 10.62
CA LEU A 229 -5.40 -19.57 9.40
C LEU A 229 -6.91 -19.66 9.70
N SER A 230 -7.29 -20.20 10.86
CA SER A 230 -8.70 -20.30 11.27
C SER A 230 -9.28 -18.95 11.69
N ALA A 231 -8.51 -18.13 12.42
CA ALA A 231 -8.88 -16.76 12.76
C ALA A 231 -9.00 -15.87 11.51
N ILE A 232 -8.08 -16.02 10.55
CA ILE A 232 -8.12 -15.34 9.25
C ILE A 232 -9.37 -15.78 8.47
N ARG A 233 -9.69 -17.08 8.43
CA ARG A 233 -10.93 -17.59 7.79
C ARG A 233 -12.19 -17.01 8.42
N LEU A 234 -12.25 -16.94 9.75
CA LEU A 234 -13.38 -16.36 10.47
C LEU A 234 -13.52 -14.85 10.22
N LEU A 235 -12.39 -14.13 10.20
CA LEU A 235 -12.36 -12.72 9.84
C LEU A 235 -12.84 -12.51 8.39
N MET A 236 -12.41 -13.35 7.45
CA MET A 236 -12.85 -13.29 6.05
C MET A 236 -14.36 -13.54 5.91
N ILE A 237 -14.93 -14.48 6.67
CA ILE A 237 -16.38 -14.73 6.67
C ILE A 237 -17.14 -13.53 7.22
N ARG A 238 -16.68 -12.92 8.32
CA ARG A 238 -17.32 -11.74 8.92
C ARG A 238 -17.19 -10.50 8.03
N GLN A 239 -16.04 -10.30 7.39
CA GLN A 239 -15.85 -9.24 6.40
C GLN A 239 -16.77 -9.42 5.19
N LYS A 240 -16.93 -10.67 4.72
CA LYS A 240 -17.88 -10.99 3.65
C LYS A 240 -19.31 -10.63 4.03
N LEU A 241 -19.72 -10.92 5.26
CA LEU A 241 -21.07 -10.60 5.76
C LEU A 241 -21.31 -9.09 5.85
N VAL A 242 -20.28 -8.31 6.21
CA VAL A 242 -20.32 -6.84 6.18
C VAL A 242 -20.38 -6.32 4.74
N ILE A 243 -19.62 -6.89 3.82
CA ILE A 243 -19.66 -6.54 2.39
C ILE A 243 -21.04 -6.85 1.80
N ASP A 244 -21.58 -8.04 2.05
CA ASP A 244 -22.91 -8.47 1.60
C ASP A 244 -24.00 -7.52 2.14
N TYR A 245 -23.89 -7.10 3.41
CA TYR A 245 -24.79 -6.11 4.00
C TYR A 245 -24.67 -4.73 3.32
N LEU A 246 -23.45 -4.24 3.09
CA LEU A 246 -23.22 -2.95 2.43
C LEU A 246 -23.72 -2.96 0.98
N GLN A 247 -23.51 -4.06 0.24
CA GLN A 247 -24.03 -4.27 -1.10
C GLN A 247 -25.56 -4.34 -1.12
N ALA A 248 -26.17 -5.00 -0.14
CA ALA A 248 -27.62 -5.06 0.00
C ALA A 248 -28.24 -3.70 0.37
N VAL A 249 -27.56 -2.87 1.17
CA VAL A 249 -27.98 -1.49 1.44
C VAL A 249 -27.78 -0.59 0.21
N ALA A 250 -26.65 -0.73 -0.51
CA ALA A 250 -26.34 0.07 -1.70
C ALA A 250 -27.27 -0.24 -2.89
N SER A 251 -27.69 -1.50 -3.03
CA SER A 251 -28.69 -1.93 -4.03
C SER A 251 -30.13 -1.57 -3.67
N GLY A 252 -30.37 -0.94 -2.52
CA GLY A 252 -31.71 -0.60 -2.03
C GLY A 252 -32.51 -1.79 -1.49
N THR A 253 -31.90 -2.97 -1.39
CA THR A 253 -32.53 -4.20 -0.89
C THR A 253 -32.77 -4.12 0.62
N PHE A 254 -31.90 -3.42 1.37
CA PHE A 254 -32.11 -3.09 2.77
C PHE A 254 -32.18 -1.58 3.02
N PRO A 255 -33.01 -1.14 3.98
CA PRO A 255 -33.06 0.26 4.39
C PRO A 255 -31.76 0.69 5.07
N ILE A 256 -31.35 1.94 4.83
CA ILE A 256 -30.14 2.52 5.41
C ILE A 256 -30.28 2.60 6.93
N ASN A 257 -29.47 1.81 7.66
CA ASN A 257 -29.36 1.91 9.11
C ASN A 257 -28.06 2.62 9.48
N HIS A 258 -28.15 3.93 9.76
CA HIS A 258 -27.00 4.77 10.11
C HIS A 258 -26.24 4.32 11.37
N SER A 259 -26.89 3.62 12.30
CA SER A 259 -26.23 3.07 13.50
C SER A 259 -25.28 1.93 13.12
N ILE A 260 -25.74 1.01 12.27
CA ILE A 260 -24.92 -0.11 11.78
C ILE A 260 -23.78 0.43 10.91
N LEU A 261 -24.05 1.41 10.04
CA LEU A 261 -23.01 2.03 9.22
C LEU A 261 -21.94 2.75 10.05
N ARG A 262 -22.31 3.44 11.14
CA ARG A 262 -21.33 4.03 12.08
C ARG A 262 -20.52 2.97 12.81
N LYS A 263 -21.12 1.85 13.22
CA LYS A 263 -20.40 0.74 13.85
C LYS A 263 -19.43 0.07 12.87
N ILE A 264 -19.87 -0.15 11.63
CA ILE A 264 -19.01 -0.65 10.55
C ILE A 264 -17.85 0.31 10.30
N SER A 265 -18.11 1.61 10.19
CA SER A 265 -17.08 2.64 10.02
C SER A 265 -16.11 2.69 11.21
N ALA A 266 -16.60 2.66 12.45
CA ALA A 266 -15.75 2.63 13.65
C ALA A 266 -14.91 1.34 13.73
N HIS A 267 -15.46 0.20 13.29
CA HIS A 267 -14.74 -1.08 13.26
C HIS A 267 -13.71 -1.13 12.13
N ILE A 268 -13.99 -0.54 10.97
CA ILE A 268 -13.01 -0.36 9.89
C ILE A 268 -11.86 0.56 10.36
N ASN A 269 -12.19 1.65 11.04
CA ASN A 269 -11.20 2.56 11.61
C ASN A 269 -10.38 1.88 12.72
N SER A 270 -10.98 1.04 13.56
CA SER A 270 -10.24 0.26 14.57
C SER A 270 -9.42 -0.88 13.96
N LEU A 271 -9.86 -1.48 12.85
CA LEU A 271 -9.08 -2.48 12.11
C LEU A 271 -7.87 -1.85 11.42
N LEU A 272 -8.00 -0.61 10.95
CA LEU A 272 -6.88 0.18 10.46
C LEU A 272 -5.89 0.48 11.60
N SER A 273 -6.35 0.90 12.77
CA SER A 273 -5.47 1.16 13.93
C SER A 273 -4.82 -0.12 14.48
N VAL A 274 -5.56 -1.23 14.61
CA VAL A 274 -5.05 -2.51 15.09
C VAL A 274 -4.10 -3.16 14.09
N LYS A 275 -4.31 -3.01 12.76
CA LYS A 275 -3.32 -3.44 11.76
C LYS A 275 -1.98 -2.72 11.95
N MET A 276 -1.99 -1.43 12.27
CA MET A 276 -0.75 -0.68 12.51
C MET A 276 -0.03 -1.16 13.77
N GLU A 277 -0.76 -1.39 14.85
CA GLU A 277 -0.20 -1.88 16.12
C GLU A 277 0.29 -3.35 16.02
N TYR A 278 -0.36 -4.19 15.21
CA TYR A 278 0.10 -5.55 14.91
C TYR A 278 1.34 -5.56 14.02
N ILE A 279 1.45 -4.65 13.05
CA ILE A 279 2.66 -4.53 12.23
C ILE A 279 3.82 -4.04 13.09
N GLU A 280 3.62 -3.04 13.95
CA GLU A 280 4.62 -2.62 14.93
C GLU A 280 5.02 -3.81 15.84
N ASN A 281 4.06 -4.51 16.44
CA ASN A 281 4.37 -5.64 17.33
C ASN A 281 5.03 -6.83 16.59
N ASP A 282 4.64 -7.19 15.37
CA ASP A 282 5.31 -8.25 14.58
C ASP A 282 6.73 -7.84 14.14
N LEU A 283 7.00 -6.53 13.95
CA LEU A 283 8.34 -5.99 13.67
C LEU A 283 9.26 -6.03 14.90
N TYR A 284 8.71 -5.88 16.11
CA TYR A 284 9.47 -5.82 17.37
C TYR A 284 9.50 -7.12 18.18
N ALA A 285 8.65 -8.12 17.91
CA ALA A 285 8.43 -9.27 18.81
C ALA A 285 9.30 -10.52 18.58
N ASN A 286 10.29 -10.52 17.70
CA ASN A 286 11.20 -11.67 17.56
C ASN A 286 12.63 -11.15 17.40
N GLU A 287 13.64 -11.83 17.95
CA GLU A 287 15.06 -11.42 17.91
C GLU A 287 15.94 -12.27 16.95
N ASP A 288 15.34 -13.20 16.18
CA ASP A 288 16.08 -14.14 15.30
C ASP A 288 15.94 -13.86 13.78
N ASP A 289 16.98 -14.22 13.01
CA ASP A 289 17.28 -14.10 11.56
C ASP A 289 16.11 -14.07 10.54
N LYS A 290 14.94 -14.65 10.84
CA LYS A 290 13.71 -14.51 10.04
C LYS A 290 13.15 -13.08 10.02
N ASN A 291 13.64 -12.21 10.91
CA ASN A 291 13.20 -10.83 11.10
C ASN A 291 13.48 -9.87 9.96
N LEU A 292 14.63 -10.00 9.28
CA LEU A 292 15.01 -9.04 8.24
C LEU A 292 14.04 -9.12 7.06
N LEU A 293 13.81 -10.35 6.57
CA LEU A 293 12.93 -10.62 5.45
C LEU A 293 11.47 -10.22 5.75
N LEU A 294 10.99 -10.54 6.96
CA LEU A 294 9.64 -10.16 7.41
C LEU A 294 9.50 -8.64 7.55
N SER A 295 10.53 -7.96 8.05
CA SER A 295 10.55 -6.50 8.17
C SER A 295 10.58 -5.79 6.81
N VAL A 296 11.40 -6.27 5.88
CA VAL A 296 11.39 -5.80 4.48
C VAL A 296 10.01 -6.03 3.85
N GLN A 297 9.43 -7.22 4.04
CA GLN A 297 8.12 -7.55 3.50
C GLN A 297 7.01 -6.68 4.08
N ALA A 298 7.05 -6.39 5.39
CA ALA A 298 6.11 -5.53 6.08
C ALA A 298 6.22 -4.08 5.60
N MET A 299 7.41 -3.47 5.65
CA MET A 299 7.64 -2.10 5.16
C MET A 299 7.21 -1.94 3.70
N ALA A 300 7.53 -2.92 2.88
CA ALA A 300 7.16 -2.89 1.47
C ALA A 300 5.64 -3.12 1.25
N LYS A 301 4.96 -3.85 2.15
CA LYS A 301 3.50 -3.99 2.13
C LYS A 301 2.82 -2.67 2.50
N LEU A 302 3.32 -1.93 3.49
CA LEU A 302 2.82 -0.59 3.80
C LEU A 302 2.94 0.33 2.60
N SER A 303 4.10 0.36 1.96
CA SER A 303 4.33 1.20 0.79
C SER A 303 3.33 0.91 -0.34
N LEU A 304 2.86 -0.34 -0.47
CA LEU A 304 1.87 -0.73 -1.47
C LEU A 304 0.45 -0.25 -1.12
N GLU A 305 0.06 -0.37 0.16
CA GLU A 305 -1.21 0.14 0.67
C GLU A 305 -1.27 1.67 0.51
N THR A 306 -0.15 2.37 0.73
CA THR A 306 -0.03 3.81 0.45
C THR A 306 -0.23 4.12 -1.02
N SER A 307 0.40 3.38 -1.94
CA SER A 307 0.20 3.57 -3.39
C SER A 307 -1.25 3.35 -3.82
N SER A 308 -1.94 2.39 -3.19
CA SER A 308 -3.35 2.12 -3.47
C SER A 308 -4.25 3.25 -2.96
N ALA A 309 -4.02 3.73 -1.73
CA ALA A 309 -4.74 4.88 -1.18
C ALA A 309 -4.49 6.15 -2.00
N GLU A 310 -3.25 6.37 -2.46
CA GLU A 310 -2.90 7.49 -3.33
C GLU A 310 -3.64 7.43 -4.67
N CYS A 311 -3.71 6.25 -5.30
CA CYS A 311 -4.48 6.06 -6.53
C CYS A 311 -5.96 6.40 -6.33
N VAL A 312 -6.58 5.92 -5.24
CA VAL A 312 -7.98 6.24 -4.90
C VAL A 312 -8.17 7.73 -4.66
N ARG A 313 -7.27 8.36 -3.90
CA ARG A 313 -7.27 9.80 -3.59
C ARG A 313 -7.22 10.67 -4.84
N LEU A 314 -6.47 10.25 -5.86
CA LEU A 314 -6.26 11.01 -7.09
C LEU A 314 -7.24 10.69 -8.22
N LEU A 315 -7.95 9.55 -8.15
CA LEU A 315 -8.84 9.10 -9.22
C LEU A 315 -10.31 8.99 -8.81
N HIS A 316 -10.63 8.69 -7.55
CA HIS A 316 -12.01 8.34 -7.19
C HIS A 316 -12.98 9.52 -7.40
N PRO A 317 -14.16 9.32 -8.03
CA PRO A 317 -15.10 10.41 -8.30
C PRO A 317 -15.85 10.93 -7.06
N ASP A 318 -16.06 10.08 -6.04
CA ASP A 318 -16.72 10.47 -4.78
C ASP A 318 -15.76 11.22 -3.83
N PRO A 319 -16.04 12.48 -3.49
CA PRO A 319 -15.22 13.27 -2.56
C PRO A 319 -15.10 12.66 -1.16
N ASN A 320 -16.09 11.91 -0.68
CA ASN A 320 -16.02 11.29 0.65
C ASN A 320 -14.96 10.19 0.68
N ILE A 321 -14.85 9.41 -0.40
CA ILE A 321 -13.83 8.38 -0.55
C ILE A 321 -12.46 9.02 -0.75
N VAL A 322 -12.38 10.12 -1.53
CA VAL A 322 -11.13 10.91 -1.67
C VAL A 322 -10.65 11.42 -0.31
N ASN A 323 -11.52 12.02 0.51
CA ASN A 323 -11.16 12.53 1.83
C ASN A 323 -10.71 11.39 2.78
N ALA A 324 -11.36 10.23 2.73
CA ALA A 324 -10.95 9.07 3.51
C ALA A 324 -9.58 8.52 3.05
N ALA A 325 -9.32 8.54 1.73
CA ALA A 325 -8.04 8.16 1.16
C ALA A 325 -6.93 9.15 1.51
N ASP A 326 -7.22 10.46 1.54
CA ASP A 326 -6.32 11.51 2.04
C ASP A 326 -5.87 11.22 3.49
N GLU A 327 -6.82 10.90 4.37
CA GLU A 327 -6.51 10.56 5.77
C GLU A 327 -5.69 9.25 5.85
N ALA A 328 -6.04 8.24 5.06
CA ALA A 328 -5.28 6.98 5.03
C ALA A 328 -3.83 7.20 4.57
N VAL A 329 -3.61 7.99 3.51
CA VAL A 329 -2.28 8.35 3.03
C VAL A 329 -1.49 9.09 4.11
N TYR A 330 -2.12 10.01 4.84
CA TYR A 330 -1.48 10.73 5.95
C TYR A 330 -1.01 9.77 7.07
N GLN A 331 -1.90 8.90 7.54
CA GLN A 331 -1.58 7.95 8.62
C GLN A 331 -0.52 6.91 8.20
N LEU A 332 -0.62 6.40 6.97
CA LEU A 332 0.37 5.47 6.41
C LEU A 332 1.74 6.15 6.24
N GLY A 333 1.77 7.40 5.78
CA GLY A 333 2.99 8.19 5.68
C GLY A 333 3.67 8.38 7.03
N ALA A 334 2.91 8.76 8.07
CA ALA A 334 3.43 8.91 9.43
C ALA A 334 4.02 7.60 9.98
N LEU A 335 3.41 6.45 9.69
CA LEU A 335 3.98 5.16 10.07
C LEU A 335 5.26 4.82 9.32
N ILE A 336 5.31 5.05 7.99
CA ILE A 336 6.52 4.82 7.19
C ILE A 336 7.70 5.64 7.74
N GLU A 337 7.48 6.91 8.10
CA GLU A 337 8.53 7.76 8.68
C GLU A 337 9.01 7.25 10.05
N ARG A 338 8.09 6.76 10.91
CA ARG A 338 8.48 6.12 12.17
C ARG A 338 9.33 4.87 11.96
N LEU A 339 8.99 4.06 10.96
CA LEU A 339 9.77 2.86 10.62
C LEU A 339 11.15 3.24 10.07
N ASN A 340 11.22 4.21 9.15
CA ASN A 340 12.48 4.71 8.57
C ASN A 340 13.41 5.37 9.59
N THR A 341 12.90 5.75 10.76
CA THR A 341 13.68 6.35 11.86
C THR A 341 13.89 5.40 13.06
N SER A 342 13.46 4.14 12.94
CA SER A 342 13.64 3.11 13.96
C SER A 342 15.10 2.66 14.06
N THR A 343 15.73 2.93 15.20
CA THR A 343 17.12 2.52 15.47
C THR A 343 17.28 1.02 15.55
N ASP A 344 16.27 0.32 16.05
CA ASP A 344 16.34 -1.14 16.24
C ASP A 344 16.32 -1.84 14.89
N LEU A 345 15.40 -1.44 14.00
CA LEU A 345 15.37 -1.91 12.62
C LEU A 345 16.68 -1.58 11.90
N PHE A 346 17.13 -0.33 11.98
CA PHE A 346 18.41 0.06 11.39
C PHE A 346 19.58 -0.81 11.86
N ASN A 347 19.69 -1.08 13.16
CA ASN A 347 20.76 -1.90 13.71
C ASN A 347 20.68 -3.37 13.24
N VAL A 348 19.47 -3.91 13.06
CA VAL A 348 19.28 -5.25 12.48
C VAL A 348 19.77 -5.29 11.03
N PHE A 349 19.37 -4.33 10.19
CA PHE A 349 19.85 -4.23 8.80
C PHE A 349 21.37 -4.02 8.75
N ARG A 350 21.91 -3.19 9.63
CA ARG A 350 23.34 -2.84 9.66
C ARG A 350 24.19 -4.06 9.97
N ARG A 351 23.82 -4.82 10.99
CA ARG A 351 24.51 -6.07 11.36
C ARG A 351 24.46 -7.09 10.23
N ALA A 352 23.28 -7.30 9.64
CA ALA A 352 23.12 -8.25 8.54
C ALA A 352 23.96 -7.90 7.29
N VAL A 353 24.03 -6.62 6.91
CA VAL A 353 24.69 -6.19 5.65
C VAL A 353 26.17 -5.83 5.85
N GLU A 354 26.52 -5.12 6.93
CA GLU A 354 27.88 -4.61 7.16
C GLU A 354 28.74 -5.58 7.98
N GLU A 355 28.15 -6.36 8.90
CA GLU A 355 28.88 -7.28 9.78
C GLU A 355 28.76 -8.75 9.35
N GLU A 356 27.84 -9.08 8.43
CA GLU A 356 27.51 -10.44 7.94
C GLU A 356 27.29 -11.46 9.09
N ASP A 357 26.75 -10.99 10.22
CA ASP A 357 26.68 -11.76 11.48
C ASP A 357 25.50 -12.75 11.56
N ILE A 358 24.49 -12.57 10.69
CA ILE A 358 23.21 -13.27 10.73
C ILE A 358 23.17 -14.44 9.73
N GLN A 359 23.42 -14.20 8.43
CA GLN A 359 23.61 -15.22 7.38
C GLN A 359 24.33 -14.64 6.15
N PRO A 360 24.98 -15.48 5.30
CA PRO A 360 25.56 -15.02 4.05
C PRO A 360 24.47 -14.47 3.12
N LEU A 361 24.55 -13.17 2.80
CA LEU A 361 23.66 -12.53 1.84
C LEU A 361 24.15 -12.81 0.41
N ASP A 362 23.24 -13.25 -0.45
CA ASP A 362 23.52 -13.25 -1.89
C ASP A 362 23.56 -11.83 -2.45
N GLU A 363 23.88 -11.69 -3.74
CA GLU A 363 24.03 -10.37 -4.38
C GLU A 363 22.74 -9.54 -4.33
N VAL A 364 21.57 -10.19 -4.48
CA VAL A 364 20.27 -9.51 -4.45
C VAL A 364 19.96 -9.06 -3.03
N ASP A 365 20.09 -9.95 -2.05
CA ASP A 365 19.80 -9.65 -0.65
C ASP A 365 20.72 -8.53 -0.11
N ARG A 366 22.00 -8.55 -0.49
CA ARG A 366 22.97 -7.50 -0.14
C ARG A 366 22.58 -6.16 -0.76
N ARG A 367 22.30 -6.11 -2.07
CA ARG A 367 21.88 -4.88 -2.76
C ARG A 367 20.65 -4.25 -2.13
N VAL A 368 19.64 -5.08 -1.87
CA VAL A 368 18.39 -4.68 -1.22
C VAL A 368 18.64 -4.12 0.18
N GLY A 369 19.47 -4.81 0.97
CA GLY A 369 19.88 -4.37 2.30
C GLY A 369 20.62 -3.03 2.26
N GLU A 370 21.54 -2.85 1.32
CA GLU A 370 22.27 -1.59 1.10
C GLU A 370 21.34 -0.43 0.72
N LEU A 371 20.35 -0.67 -0.14
CA LEU A 371 19.37 0.34 -0.53
C LEU A 371 18.58 0.81 0.70
N LEU A 372 18.06 -0.12 1.49
CA LEU A 372 17.31 0.17 2.71
C LEU A 372 18.17 0.87 3.76
N LEU A 373 19.40 0.40 3.99
CA LEU A 373 20.33 1.05 4.90
C LEU A 373 20.64 2.49 4.51
N ALA A 374 20.80 2.74 3.21
CA ALA A 374 20.98 4.09 2.73
C ALA A 374 19.72 4.95 2.93
N ASP A 375 18.51 4.40 2.80
CA ASP A 375 17.26 5.13 3.06
C ASP A 375 17.09 5.47 4.56
N PHE A 376 17.44 4.53 5.45
CA PHE A 376 17.55 4.75 6.89
C PHE A 376 18.54 5.89 7.21
N LYS A 377 19.75 5.84 6.63
CA LYS A 377 20.78 6.87 6.81
C LYS A 377 20.29 8.23 6.29
N MET A 378 19.64 8.27 5.12
CA MET A 378 19.03 9.49 4.56
C MET A 378 17.88 10.04 5.41
N SER A 379 17.23 9.20 6.20
CA SER A 379 16.19 9.56 7.17
C SER A 379 16.74 9.97 8.55
N GLY A 380 18.07 10.06 8.68
CA GLY A 380 18.71 10.57 9.89
C GLY A 380 18.70 9.61 11.08
N VAL A 381 18.47 8.31 10.88
CA VAL A 381 18.40 7.34 11.99
C VAL A 381 19.69 7.27 12.81
N HIS A 382 20.84 7.44 12.14
CA HIS A 382 22.19 7.39 12.69
C HIS A 382 22.55 8.63 13.51
N LEU A 383 21.72 9.68 13.47
CA LEU A 383 21.98 10.92 14.19
C LEU A 383 21.78 10.74 15.70
N PRO A 384 22.55 11.47 16.54
CA PRO A 384 22.27 11.57 17.98
C PRO A 384 20.82 12.04 18.23
N GLU A 385 20.24 11.64 19.36
CA GLU A 385 18.81 11.84 19.66
C GLU A 385 18.32 13.28 19.41
N LEU A 386 19.07 14.29 19.86
CA LEU A 386 18.71 15.70 19.65
C LEU A 386 18.73 16.10 18.17
N SER A 387 19.72 15.65 17.41
CA SER A 387 19.82 15.91 15.97
C SER A 387 18.75 15.15 15.19
N ARG A 388 18.43 13.92 15.60
CA ARG A 388 17.33 13.12 15.03
C ARG A 388 15.97 13.78 15.28
N LYS A 389 15.71 14.28 16.50
CA LYS A 389 14.49 15.06 16.81
C LYS A 389 14.37 16.32 15.94
N LYS A 390 15.47 17.04 15.72
CA LYS A 390 15.51 18.19 14.79
C LYS A 390 15.22 17.76 13.35
N PHE A 391 15.83 16.67 12.89
CA PHE A 391 15.62 16.14 11.55
C PHE A 391 14.14 15.79 11.31
N VAL A 392 13.50 15.10 12.27
CA VAL A 392 12.07 14.76 12.19
C VAL A 392 11.22 16.02 12.14
N SER A 393 11.45 17.00 13.03
CA SER A 393 10.73 18.27 13.02
C SER A 393 10.86 19.06 11.69
N PHE A 394 12.06 19.08 11.10
CA PHE A 394 12.26 19.73 9.80
C PHE A 394 11.56 18.97 8.66
N THR A 395 11.52 17.64 8.75
CA THR A 395 10.83 16.80 7.75
C THR A 395 9.31 16.98 7.81
N GLU A 396 8.72 17.05 9.01
CA GLU A 396 7.30 17.38 9.20
C GLU A 396 6.93 18.74 8.58
N GLU A 397 7.78 19.75 8.81
CA GLU A 397 7.59 21.08 8.25
C GLU A 397 7.75 21.08 6.72
N LEU A 398 8.68 20.29 6.17
CA LEU A 398 8.81 20.08 4.73
C LEU A 398 7.56 19.45 4.11
N PHE A 399 6.95 18.45 4.76
CA PHE A 399 5.69 17.86 4.27
C PHE A 399 4.57 18.91 4.22
N ARG A 400 4.44 19.72 5.28
CA ARG A 400 3.45 20.80 5.35
C ARG A 400 3.68 21.85 4.26
N LEU A 401 4.91 22.36 4.15
CA LEU A 401 5.30 23.36 3.14
C LEU A 401 5.12 22.82 1.72
N GLY A 402 5.47 21.55 1.48
CA GLY A 402 5.30 20.91 0.18
C GLY A 402 3.83 20.84 -0.23
N SER A 403 2.95 20.42 0.67
CA SER A 403 1.50 20.41 0.41
C SER A 403 0.95 21.80 0.11
N GLU A 404 1.33 22.80 0.91
CA GLU A 404 0.89 24.19 0.72
C GLU A 404 1.41 24.79 -0.60
N PHE A 405 2.66 24.50 -0.95
CA PHE A 405 3.27 24.96 -2.20
C PHE A 405 2.58 24.34 -3.42
N MET A 406 2.33 23.02 -3.42
CA MET A 406 1.61 22.34 -4.53
C MET A 406 0.22 22.91 -4.73
N ARG A 407 -0.55 23.12 -3.66
CA ARG A 407 -1.88 23.76 -3.76
C ARG A 407 -1.79 25.15 -4.39
N GLY A 408 -0.73 25.89 -4.09
CA GLY A 408 -0.48 27.20 -4.68
C GLY A 408 -0.11 27.16 -6.17
N CYS A 409 0.48 26.08 -6.67
CA CYS A 409 0.94 25.97 -8.05
C CYS A 409 -0.21 26.02 -9.06
N ASP A 410 -1.35 25.42 -8.72
CA ASP A 410 -2.53 25.31 -9.59
C ASP A 410 -3.58 26.38 -9.33
N ASN A 411 -3.34 27.28 -8.36
CA ASN A 411 -4.31 28.32 -8.02
C ASN A 411 -4.50 29.31 -9.19
N PRO A 412 -5.74 29.63 -9.57
CA PRO A 412 -6.00 30.67 -10.57
C PRO A 412 -5.51 32.03 -10.07
N VAL A 413 -5.17 32.90 -11.02
CA VAL A 413 -4.81 34.29 -10.70
C VAL A 413 -6.07 35.13 -10.61
N ARG A 414 -6.33 35.69 -9.42
CA ARG A 414 -7.43 36.63 -9.16
C ARG A 414 -7.02 38.06 -9.50
N ILE A 415 -7.89 38.75 -10.22
CA ILE A 415 -7.67 40.13 -10.68
C ILE A 415 -8.95 40.93 -10.47
N LEU A 416 -8.83 42.19 -10.07
CA LEU A 416 -9.99 43.07 -9.95
C LEU A 416 -10.52 43.42 -11.34
N THR A 417 -11.84 43.35 -11.53
CA THR A 417 -12.48 43.63 -12.83
C THR A 417 -12.11 45.02 -13.36
N LYS A 418 -11.96 46.02 -12.47
CA LYS A 418 -11.56 47.39 -12.82
C LYS A 418 -10.11 47.54 -13.31
N ASP A 419 -9.25 46.56 -13.02
CA ASP A 419 -7.82 46.61 -13.35
C ASP A 419 -7.54 45.89 -14.69
N ILE A 420 -8.56 45.26 -15.29
CA ILE A 420 -8.47 44.62 -16.61
C ILE A 420 -9.01 45.54 -17.69
N ALA A 421 -8.16 45.83 -18.69
CA ALA A 421 -8.58 46.51 -19.91
C ALA A 421 -9.25 45.53 -20.88
N GLU A 422 -10.27 46.00 -21.61
CA GLU A 422 -10.73 45.33 -22.83
C GLU A 422 -9.59 45.25 -23.86
N PRO A 423 -9.43 44.16 -24.65
CA PRO A 423 -10.35 43.03 -24.83
C PRO A 423 -10.04 41.81 -23.95
N PHE A 424 -9.27 41.96 -22.86
CA PHE A 424 -8.75 40.80 -22.12
C PHE A 424 -9.79 40.16 -21.20
N ALA A 425 -10.75 40.94 -20.68
CA ALA A 425 -11.76 40.50 -19.71
C ALA A 425 -12.51 39.24 -20.14
N LYS A 426 -12.80 39.08 -21.44
CA LYS A 426 -13.51 37.91 -22.00
C LYS A 426 -12.76 36.58 -21.91
N TYR A 427 -11.46 36.60 -21.61
CA TYR A 427 -10.65 35.38 -21.43
C TYR A 427 -10.53 34.94 -19.97
N LEU A 428 -11.12 35.70 -19.05
CA LEU A 428 -11.16 35.38 -17.63
C LEU A 428 -12.55 34.89 -17.24
N THR A 429 -12.61 34.16 -16.12
CA THR A 429 -13.86 33.69 -15.54
C THR A 429 -14.34 34.69 -14.49
N ASP A 430 -15.57 35.19 -14.61
CA ASP A 430 -16.18 36.01 -13.57
C ASP A 430 -16.56 35.14 -12.37
N VAL A 431 -15.99 35.48 -11.21
CA VAL A 431 -16.20 34.75 -9.95
C VAL A 431 -17.01 35.56 -8.94
N GLY A 432 -17.58 36.69 -9.36
CA GLY A 432 -18.36 37.59 -8.49
C GLY A 432 -17.49 38.56 -7.69
N ASP A 433 -18.16 39.41 -6.91
CA ASP A 433 -17.54 40.41 -6.01
C ASP A 433 -16.54 41.38 -6.66
N GLY A 434 -16.64 41.58 -7.99
CA GLY A 434 -15.73 42.44 -8.75
C GLY A 434 -14.36 41.80 -9.03
N PHE A 435 -14.29 40.46 -9.07
CA PHE A 435 -13.09 39.69 -9.39
C PHE A 435 -13.27 38.82 -10.63
N LEU A 436 -12.17 38.71 -11.39
CA LEU A 436 -12.00 37.80 -12.51
C LEU A 436 -10.86 36.82 -12.19
N GLU A 437 -10.97 35.57 -12.66
CA GLU A 437 -9.96 34.52 -12.50
C GLU A 437 -9.36 34.08 -13.84
N LEU A 438 -8.02 34.04 -13.89
CA LEU A 438 -7.25 33.45 -14.99
C LEU A 438 -6.74 32.06 -14.58
N HIS A 439 -7.22 31.02 -15.27
CA HIS A 439 -6.87 29.62 -14.97
C HIS A 439 -5.71 29.07 -15.80
N THR A 440 -5.36 29.69 -16.93
CA THR A 440 -4.30 29.21 -17.84
C THR A 440 -3.51 30.38 -18.43
N PRO A 441 -2.28 30.16 -18.91
CA PRO A 441 -1.44 31.20 -19.49
C PRO A 441 -1.84 31.67 -20.91
N LEU A 442 -2.93 31.15 -21.50
CA LEU A 442 -3.45 31.55 -22.82
C LEU A 442 -2.43 31.43 -23.99
N LEU A 443 -1.59 30.40 -23.97
CA LEU A 443 -0.47 30.25 -24.91
C LEU A 443 -0.85 29.88 -26.35
N ASN A 444 -2.09 29.40 -26.56
CA ASN A 444 -2.52 28.83 -27.84
C ASN A 444 -3.30 29.82 -28.72
N TYR A 445 -3.37 31.11 -28.34
CA TYR A 445 -4.08 32.13 -29.10
C TYR A 445 -3.21 32.72 -30.22
N ASP A 446 -3.84 33.14 -31.31
CA ASP A 446 -3.18 33.73 -32.48
C ASP A 446 -2.61 35.13 -32.22
N ASP A 447 -3.32 35.95 -31.45
CA ASP A 447 -2.86 37.28 -31.06
C ASP A 447 -1.78 37.21 -29.97
N HIS A 448 -0.57 37.65 -30.33
CA HIS A 448 0.58 37.79 -29.43
C HIS A 448 0.25 38.55 -28.14
N ARG A 449 -0.60 39.58 -28.22
CA ARG A 449 -0.97 40.40 -27.05
C ARG A 449 -1.72 39.58 -26.00
N ILE A 450 -2.54 38.62 -26.43
CA ILE A 450 -3.27 37.70 -25.54
C ILE A 450 -2.29 36.75 -24.88
N ARG A 451 -1.39 36.13 -25.66
CA ARG A 451 -0.37 35.21 -25.12
C ARG A 451 0.52 35.90 -24.10
N LYS A 452 1.00 37.10 -24.42
CA LYS A 452 1.81 37.94 -23.53
C LYS A 452 1.05 38.30 -22.26
N PHE A 453 -0.18 38.79 -22.38
CA PHE A 453 -1.05 39.11 -21.23
C PHE A 453 -1.26 37.88 -20.34
N GLY A 454 -1.67 36.75 -20.92
CA GLY A 454 -1.94 35.52 -20.21
C GLY A 454 -0.71 35.00 -19.46
N TYR A 455 0.46 34.97 -20.10
CA TYR A 455 1.68 34.48 -19.47
C TYR A 455 2.19 35.38 -18.35
N LEU A 456 2.33 36.69 -18.61
CA LEU A 456 2.81 37.65 -17.60
C LEU A 456 1.90 37.66 -16.37
N THR A 457 0.59 37.58 -16.59
CA THR A 457 -0.41 37.55 -15.51
C THR A 457 -0.37 36.22 -14.76
N TYR A 458 -0.35 35.09 -15.48
CA TYR A 458 -0.40 33.77 -14.88
C TYR A 458 0.85 33.47 -14.04
N PHE A 459 2.03 33.83 -14.56
CA PHE A 459 3.32 33.60 -13.93
C PHE A 459 3.85 34.82 -13.15
N GLN A 460 3.01 35.77 -12.79
CA GLN A 460 3.46 36.91 -11.98
C GLN A 460 4.07 36.47 -10.63
N PRO A 461 5.12 37.15 -10.12
CA PRO A 461 5.70 36.86 -8.81
C PRO A 461 4.66 36.89 -7.69
N SER A 462 4.66 35.84 -6.88
CA SER A 462 3.78 35.71 -5.72
C SER A 462 4.63 35.71 -4.46
N LYS A 463 4.44 36.71 -3.60
CA LYS A 463 5.14 36.79 -2.30
C LYS A 463 4.85 35.57 -1.42
N TYR A 464 3.64 35.03 -1.52
CA TYR A 464 3.25 33.81 -0.81
C TYR A 464 4.08 32.62 -1.27
N GLN A 465 4.13 32.35 -2.58
CA GLN A 465 4.88 31.21 -3.12
C GLN A 465 6.39 31.38 -2.98
N GLU A 466 6.91 32.60 -3.14
CA GLU A 466 8.33 32.90 -2.90
C GLU A 466 8.72 32.54 -1.47
N THR A 467 7.92 32.94 -0.48
CA THR A 467 8.18 32.62 0.94
C THR A 467 8.15 31.11 1.18
N LYS A 468 7.19 30.39 0.59
CA LYS A 468 7.09 28.93 0.73
C LYS A 468 8.27 28.21 0.10
N LEU A 469 8.65 28.60 -1.12
CA LEU A 469 9.78 28.02 -1.83
C LEU A 469 11.09 28.27 -1.08
N LYS A 470 11.35 29.50 -0.61
CA LYS A 470 12.54 29.81 0.19
C LYS A 470 12.62 28.98 1.47
N ASN A 471 11.51 28.87 2.21
CA ASN A 471 11.48 28.06 3.43
C ASN A 471 11.71 26.58 3.11
N LEU A 472 11.13 26.08 2.02
CA LEU A 472 11.34 24.71 1.57
C LEU A 472 12.81 24.45 1.21
N LEU A 473 13.46 25.36 0.49
CA LEU A 473 14.89 25.28 0.17
C LEU A 473 15.76 25.32 1.43
N HIS A 474 15.43 26.19 2.38
CA HIS A 474 16.12 26.29 3.67
C HIS A 474 16.04 24.99 4.48
N TYR A 475 14.84 24.43 4.66
CA TYR A 475 14.68 23.17 5.41
C TYR A 475 15.32 21.99 4.69
N ARG A 476 15.27 21.95 3.35
CA ARG A 476 15.95 20.93 2.54
C ARG A 476 17.46 20.96 2.72
N ASP A 477 18.04 22.14 2.70
CA ASP A 477 19.45 22.34 2.97
C ASP A 477 19.80 21.89 4.40
N ALA A 478 19.03 22.34 5.40
CA ALA A 478 19.23 21.96 6.79
C ALA A 478 19.21 20.43 7.02
N ILE A 479 18.23 19.70 6.46
CA ILE A 479 18.21 18.23 6.61
C ILE A 479 19.37 17.55 5.89
N ALA A 480 19.83 18.09 4.76
CA ALA A 480 20.96 17.55 4.02
C ALA A 480 22.27 17.74 4.78
N THR A 481 22.49 18.92 5.34
CA THR A 481 23.65 19.20 6.21
C THR A 481 23.63 18.32 7.46
N LEU A 482 22.47 18.14 8.09
CA LEU A 482 22.34 17.30 9.30
C LEU A 482 22.81 15.87 9.07
N VAL A 483 22.52 15.29 7.90
CA VAL A 483 22.92 13.92 7.52
C VAL A 483 24.23 13.85 6.74
N GLY A 484 25.02 14.93 6.75
CA GLY A 484 26.41 14.95 6.28
C GLY A 484 26.62 15.25 4.80
N TYR A 485 25.60 15.74 4.08
CA TYR A 485 25.75 16.18 2.68
C TYR A 485 26.08 17.66 2.58
N ARG A 486 26.80 18.05 1.51
CA ARG A 486 27.17 19.45 1.26
C ARG A 486 25.98 20.32 0.86
N SER A 487 24.97 19.72 0.24
CA SER A 487 23.75 20.40 -0.20
C SER A 487 22.62 19.37 -0.36
N TYR A 488 21.37 19.85 -0.45
CA TYR A 488 20.25 18.96 -0.78
C TYR A 488 20.42 18.33 -2.16
N ALA A 489 21.00 19.04 -3.12
CA ALA A 489 21.27 18.49 -4.44
C ALA A 489 22.19 17.26 -4.39
N ASP A 490 23.30 17.33 -3.65
CA ASP A 490 24.21 16.19 -3.47
C ASP A 490 23.55 15.01 -2.75
N ARG A 491 22.59 15.28 -1.85
CA ARG A 491 21.78 14.24 -1.20
C ARG A 491 20.79 13.61 -2.17
N ALA A 492 20.10 14.41 -2.98
CA ALA A 492 19.01 13.98 -3.85
C ALA A 492 19.50 13.06 -4.98
N VAL A 493 20.67 13.34 -5.56
CA VAL A 493 21.19 12.60 -6.72
C VAL A 493 21.92 11.30 -6.35
N GLN A 494 22.02 10.98 -5.05
CA GLN A 494 22.56 9.70 -4.61
C GLN A 494 21.77 8.55 -5.23
N LYS A 495 22.47 7.49 -5.65
CA LYS A 495 21.93 6.28 -6.28
C LYS A 495 21.35 6.46 -7.70
N LEU A 496 21.41 7.66 -8.28
CA LEU A 496 21.12 7.89 -9.70
C LEU A 496 22.31 7.46 -10.58
N LEU A 497 22.12 7.39 -11.90
CA LEU A 497 23.19 7.18 -12.88
C LEU A 497 24.22 8.30 -12.81
N LEU A 498 23.76 9.57 -12.75
CA LEU A 498 24.60 10.73 -12.48
C LEU A 498 24.58 11.02 -10.97
N ASN A 499 25.50 10.37 -10.24
CA ASN A 499 25.40 10.22 -8.79
C ASN A 499 25.95 11.40 -7.94
N ASN A 500 26.32 12.50 -8.58
CA ASN A 500 26.76 13.72 -7.90
C ASN A 500 26.37 14.97 -8.70
N SER A 501 26.18 16.09 -7.99
CA SER A 501 25.64 17.30 -8.61
C SER A 501 26.57 17.92 -9.66
N SER A 502 27.89 17.71 -9.56
CA SER A 502 28.86 18.13 -10.58
C SER A 502 28.73 17.40 -11.91
N GLN A 503 28.45 16.08 -11.88
CA GLN A 503 28.17 15.31 -13.11
C GLN A 503 26.88 15.76 -13.78
N VAL A 504 25.83 16.02 -12.99
CA VAL A 504 24.56 16.55 -13.50
C VAL A 504 24.76 17.91 -14.17
N GLU A 505 25.46 18.82 -13.49
CA GLU A 505 25.77 20.13 -14.05
C GLU A 505 26.62 20.03 -15.34
N SER A 506 27.61 19.13 -15.37
CA SER A 506 28.41 18.87 -16.55
C SER A 506 27.58 18.34 -17.72
N PHE A 507 26.65 17.41 -17.47
CA PHE A 507 25.70 16.91 -18.47
C PHE A 507 24.82 18.04 -19.02
N LEU A 508 24.20 18.85 -18.15
CA LEU A 508 23.29 19.91 -18.55
C LEU A 508 24.01 21.01 -19.35
N LYS A 509 25.19 21.45 -18.89
CA LYS A 509 26.01 22.45 -19.61
C LYS A 509 26.53 21.92 -20.94
N CYS A 510 27.06 20.70 -20.97
CA CYS A 510 27.52 20.08 -22.22
C CYS A 510 26.36 19.93 -23.22
N THR A 511 25.18 19.55 -22.76
CA THR A 511 24.00 19.47 -23.63
C THR A 511 23.64 20.85 -24.17
N LEU A 512 23.57 21.87 -23.31
CA LEU A 512 23.29 23.26 -23.71
C LEU A 512 24.26 23.75 -24.78
N ASP A 513 25.57 23.57 -24.57
CA ASP A 513 26.61 23.99 -25.51
C ASP A 513 26.42 23.35 -26.89
N THR A 514 26.02 22.07 -26.94
CA THR A 514 25.83 21.36 -28.22
C THR A 514 24.59 21.78 -29.00
N VAL A 515 23.55 22.30 -28.31
CA VAL A 515 22.25 22.65 -28.92
C VAL A 515 22.05 24.16 -29.09
N TYR A 516 22.92 24.98 -28.49
CA TYR A 516 22.81 26.43 -28.45
C TYR A 516 22.56 27.07 -29.83
N ASP A 517 23.45 26.80 -30.79
CA ASP A 517 23.37 27.40 -32.13
C ASP A 517 22.09 27.00 -32.87
N GLN A 518 21.68 25.74 -32.71
CA GLN A 518 20.46 25.21 -33.31
C GLN A 518 19.21 25.86 -32.70
N ALA A 519 19.18 26.06 -31.37
CA ALA A 519 18.08 26.74 -30.70
C ALA A 519 17.98 28.22 -31.11
N MET A 520 19.10 28.91 -31.27
CA MET A 520 19.13 30.30 -31.76
C MET A 520 18.67 30.41 -33.23
N LYS A 521 19.04 29.43 -34.06
CA LYS A 521 18.54 29.33 -35.44
C LYS A 521 17.03 29.09 -35.46
N GLU A 522 16.53 28.12 -34.68
CA GLU A 522 15.11 27.83 -34.54
C GLU A 522 14.31 29.05 -34.09
N ARG A 523 14.83 29.80 -33.11
CA ARG A 523 14.21 31.05 -32.63
C ARG A 523 14.09 32.08 -33.75
N SER A 524 15.13 32.22 -34.55
CA SER A 524 15.15 33.14 -35.69
C SER A 524 14.18 32.71 -36.80
N GLU A 525 14.01 31.40 -37.02
CA GLU A 525 13.02 30.85 -37.94
C GLU A 525 11.58 31.12 -37.45
N LEU A 526 11.31 30.91 -36.16
CA LEU A 526 9.99 31.20 -35.57
C LEU A 526 9.63 32.69 -35.63
N ALA A 527 10.59 33.59 -35.57
CA ALA A 527 10.35 35.02 -35.73
C ALA A 527 9.69 35.37 -37.08
N LYS A 528 9.89 34.56 -38.13
CA LYS A 528 9.25 34.74 -39.44
C LYS A 528 7.74 34.54 -39.40
N PHE A 529 7.23 33.77 -38.42
CA PHE A 529 5.81 33.55 -38.18
C PHE A 529 5.18 34.63 -37.29
N GLN A 530 5.95 35.67 -36.93
CA GLN A 530 5.52 36.78 -36.08
C GLN A 530 6.03 38.13 -36.60
N ASP A 531 5.93 38.37 -37.92
CA ASP A 531 6.32 39.62 -38.57
C ASP A 531 7.78 40.07 -38.28
N GLY A 532 8.67 39.11 -38.02
CA GLY A 532 10.07 39.37 -37.68
C GLY A 532 10.34 39.69 -36.21
N LEU A 533 9.30 39.76 -35.36
CA LEU A 533 9.45 39.96 -33.91
C LEU A 533 10.04 38.71 -33.26
N GLN A 534 11.16 38.88 -32.56
CA GLN A 534 11.82 37.80 -31.84
C GLN A 534 10.87 37.18 -30.78
N PRO A 535 10.66 35.86 -30.80
CA PRO A 535 9.70 35.22 -29.92
C PRO A 535 10.20 35.17 -28.47
N TYR A 536 9.24 35.29 -27.56
CA TYR A 536 9.40 35.03 -26.13
C TYR A 536 8.77 33.68 -25.76
N ILE A 537 8.98 33.23 -24.53
CA ILE A 537 8.42 31.97 -24.01
C ILE A 537 6.92 31.80 -24.27
N TRP A 538 6.13 32.87 -24.17
CA TRP A 538 4.69 32.81 -24.40
C TRP A 538 4.30 32.68 -25.88
N ASP A 539 5.23 32.95 -26.78
CA ASP A 539 5.02 32.80 -28.23
C ASP A 539 5.35 31.40 -28.72
N LEU A 540 6.27 30.69 -28.05
CA LEU A 540 6.81 29.43 -28.54
C LEU A 540 5.72 28.38 -28.82
N PRO A 541 4.76 28.08 -27.94
CA PRO A 541 3.77 27.03 -28.21
C PRO A 541 2.94 27.30 -29.47
N TYR A 542 2.45 28.53 -29.63
CA TYR A 542 1.66 28.92 -30.81
C TYR A 542 2.51 28.97 -32.07
N LEU A 543 3.71 29.59 -32.03
CA LEU A 543 4.55 29.74 -33.22
C LEU A 543 5.13 28.40 -33.68
N CYS A 544 5.54 27.52 -32.75
CA CYS A 544 5.94 26.16 -33.09
C CYS A 544 4.79 25.40 -33.75
N TYR A 545 3.58 25.51 -33.23
CA TYR A 545 2.40 24.91 -33.85
C TYR A 545 2.15 25.47 -35.26
N ALA A 546 2.09 26.80 -35.41
CA ALA A 546 1.84 27.45 -36.70
C ALA A 546 2.92 27.11 -37.74
N ALA A 547 4.19 27.06 -37.32
CA ALA A 547 5.29 26.70 -38.19
C ALA A 547 5.25 25.22 -38.59
N LYS A 548 4.98 24.29 -37.65
CA LYS A 548 4.80 22.87 -37.95
C LYS A 548 3.61 22.64 -38.88
N ASP A 549 2.49 23.32 -38.65
CA ASP A 549 1.30 23.22 -39.49
C ASP A 549 1.58 23.71 -40.92
N ASN A 550 2.25 24.86 -41.06
CA ASN A 550 2.62 25.42 -42.36
C ASN A 550 3.58 24.52 -43.15
N LEU A 551 4.58 23.95 -42.48
CA LEU A 551 5.63 23.12 -43.10
C LEU A 551 5.16 21.70 -43.42
N THR A 552 4.29 21.12 -42.58
CA THR A 552 3.81 19.75 -42.79
C THR A 552 2.52 19.69 -43.59
N GLN A 553 1.66 20.71 -43.50
CA GLN A 553 0.32 20.75 -44.11
C GLN A 553 -0.50 19.49 -43.78
N LEU A 554 -0.38 18.99 -42.55
CA LEU A 554 -1.09 17.80 -42.08
C LEU A 554 -2.59 18.12 -41.90
N ASN A 555 -3.43 17.55 -42.75
CA ASN A 555 -4.88 17.67 -42.57
C ASN A 555 -5.36 16.73 -41.46
N LEU A 556 -5.59 17.29 -40.27
CA LEU A 556 -6.05 16.53 -39.09
C LEU A 556 -7.33 15.74 -39.34
N SER A 557 -8.25 16.24 -40.17
CA SER A 557 -9.50 15.52 -40.48
C SER A 557 -9.27 14.21 -41.23
N GLN A 558 -8.18 14.11 -41.98
CA GLN A 558 -7.78 12.89 -42.68
C GLN A 558 -7.06 11.89 -41.77
N LEU A 559 -6.56 12.32 -40.60
CA LEU A 559 -5.91 11.47 -39.61
C LEU A 559 -6.90 10.69 -38.75
N ILE A 560 -8.03 11.32 -38.41
CA ILE A 560 -9.02 10.78 -37.46
C ILE A 560 -9.40 9.33 -37.79
N PRO A 561 -9.69 8.92 -39.04
CA PRO A 561 -10.05 7.54 -39.35
C PRO A 561 -9.02 6.50 -38.90
N PHE A 562 -7.73 6.89 -38.86
CA PHE A 562 -6.63 5.98 -38.53
C PHE A 562 -6.30 5.90 -37.04
N LEU A 563 -6.91 6.77 -36.22
CA LEU A 563 -6.61 6.91 -34.79
C LEU A 563 -7.73 6.36 -33.90
N ASN A 564 -8.57 5.45 -34.42
CA ASN A 564 -9.57 4.76 -33.60
C ASN A 564 -8.88 4.07 -32.42
N ARG A 565 -9.29 4.42 -31.20
CA ARG A 565 -8.60 4.00 -29.97
C ARG A 565 -8.52 2.48 -29.83
N GLN A 566 -9.64 1.78 -30.05
CA GLN A 566 -9.68 0.33 -29.92
C GLN A 566 -8.77 -0.37 -30.94
N GLN A 567 -8.79 0.09 -32.19
CA GLN A 567 -7.94 -0.45 -33.23
C GLN A 567 -6.45 -0.22 -32.92
N VAL A 568 -6.09 0.97 -32.47
CA VAL A 568 -4.72 1.30 -32.06
C VAL A 568 -4.25 0.41 -30.90
N ILE A 569 -5.11 0.14 -29.91
CA ILE A 569 -4.79 -0.76 -28.79
C ILE A 569 -4.56 -2.20 -29.30
N ASN A 570 -5.41 -2.69 -30.20
CA ASN A 570 -5.24 -4.02 -30.82
C ASN A 570 -3.91 -4.11 -31.59
N ASN A 571 -3.59 -3.09 -32.37
CA ASN A 571 -2.34 -3.01 -33.13
C ASN A 571 -1.12 -2.90 -32.21
N PHE A 572 -1.24 -2.17 -31.10
CA PHE A 572 -0.21 -2.11 -30.07
C PHE A 572 0.02 -3.47 -29.42
N SER A 573 -1.04 -4.25 -29.15
CA SER A 573 -0.90 -5.64 -28.71
C SER A 573 -0.13 -6.50 -29.72
N THR A 574 -0.35 -6.29 -31.03
CA THR A 574 0.44 -6.94 -32.09
C THR A 574 1.91 -6.52 -32.04
N LEU A 575 2.21 -5.24 -31.81
CA LEU A 575 3.58 -4.75 -31.62
C LEU A 575 4.27 -5.44 -30.45
N LEU A 576 3.59 -5.53 -29.31
CA LEU A 576 4.13 -6.22 -28.14
C LEU A 576 4.37 -7.72 -28.38
N ASN A 577 3.56 -8.35 -29.23
CA ASN A 577 3.78 -9.74 -29.59
C ASN A 577 5.05 -9.91 -30.42
N TYR A 578 5.29 -9.02 -31.38
CA TYR A 578 6.53 -9.02 -32.17
C TYR A 578 7.77 -8.73 -31.31
N LEU A 579 7.68 -7.77 -30.38
CA LEU A 579 8.82 -7.36 -29.56
C LEU A 579 9.11 -8.33 -28.41
N TYR A 580 8.08 -8.82 -27.74
CA TYR A 580 8.22 -9.45 -26.43
C TYR A 580 7.49 -10.79 -26.30
N GLY A 581 6.75 -11.24 -27.32
CA GLY A 581 5.91 -12.43 -27.22
C GLY A 581 4.80 -12.30 -26.18
N VAL A 582 4.22 -11.10 -26.06
CA VAL A 582 3.10 -10.83 -25.16
C VAL A 582 1.96 -10.16 -25.90
N ARG A 583 0.73 -10.37 -25.42
CA ARG A 583 -0.49 -9.77 -25.95
C ARG A 583 -1.32 -9.18 -24.82
N ILE A 584 -2.13 -8.19 -25.16
CA ILE A 584 -3.11 -7.57 -24.26
C ILE A 584 -4.47 -8.20 -24.57
N VAL A 585 -5.15 -8.70 -23.55
CA VAL A 585 -6.49 -9.29 -23.66
C VAL A 585 -7.42 -8.56 -22.71
N GLU A 586 -8.48 -7.95 -23.24
CA GLU A 586 -9.51 -7.35 -22.41
C GLU A 586 -10.27 -8.42 -21.62
N ALA A 587 -10.53 -8.14 -20.34
CA ALA A 587 -11.13 -9.08 -19.40
C ALA A 587 -12.32 -8.47 -18.67
N GLU A 588 -13.24 -9.33 -18.25
CA GLU A 588 -14.43 -8.93 -17.50
C GLU A 588 -14.07 -8.34 -16.13
N ILE A 589 -14.83 -7.32 -15.77
CA ILE A 589 -14.75 -6.60 -14.49
C ILE A 589 -15.83 -7.15 -13.57
N ASN A 590 -15.44 -7.57 -12.37
CA ASN A 590 -16.42 -8.02 -11.37
C ASN A 590 -17.17 -6.82 -10.75
N PRO A 591 -18.41 -7.02 -10.28
CA PRO A 591 -19.14 -5.97 -9.57
C PRO A 591 -18.34 -5.39 -8.39
N GLY A 592 -18.14 -4.06 -8.38
CA GLY A 592 -17.40 -3.34 -7.35
C GLY A 592 -15.87 -3.42 -7.46
N GLU A 593 -15.31 -3.99 -8.53
CA GLU A 593 -13.86 -4.10 -8.74
C GLU A 593 -13.22 -2.76 -9.15
N VAL A 594 -13.96 -1.88 -9.83
CA VAL A 594 -13.47 -0.58 -10.34
C VAL A 594 -14.21 0.60 -9.73
N TRP A 595 -13.55 1.77 -9.68
CA TRP A 595 -14.09 3.00 -9.11
C TRP A 595 -14.95 3.82 -10.08
N HIS A 596 -14.97 3.47 -11.36
CA HIS A 596 -15.74 4.17 -12.38
C HIS A 596 -16.06 3.24 -13.57
N ASP A 597 -17.24 3.39 -14.17
CA ASP A 597 -17.75 2.53 -15.25
C ASP A 597 -16.93 2.63 -16.54
N SER A 598 -16.16 3.70 -16.71
CA SER A 598 -15.29 3.88 -17.87
C SER A 598 -13.96 3.13 -17.77
N VAL A 599 -13.68 2.46 -16.65
CA VAL A 599 -12.41 1.75 -16.46
C VAL A 599 -12.47 0.44 -17.23
N THR A 600 -11.45 0.16 -18.04
CA THR A 600 -11.28 -1.15 -18.71
C THR A 600 -10.22 -1.97 -18.02
N LYS A 601 -10.35 -3.30 -18.02
CA LYS A 601 -9.41 -4.22 -17.40
C LYS A 601 -8.75 -5.10 -18.45
N TRP A 602 -7.43 -5.15 -18.44
CA TRP A 602 -6.63 -5.88 -19.41
C TRP A 602 -5.66 -6.86 -18.73
N LEU A 603 -5.55 -8.05 -19.29
CA LEU A 603 -4.57 -9.07 -18.93
C LEU A 603 -3.42 -9.02 -19.92
N VAL A 604 -2.19 -8.91 -19.43
CA VAL A 604 -0.99 -9.09 -20.26
C VAL A 604 -0.61 -10.55 -20.23
N GLN A 605 -0.73 -11.24 -21.36
CA GLN A 605 -0.47 -12.68 -21.46
C GLN A 605 0.76 -12.98 -22.31
N ASN A 606 1.51 -14.01 -21.94
CA ASN A 606 2.57 -14.54 -22.80
C ASN A 606 2.01 -15.45 -23.91
N GLU A 607 2.88 -15.92 -24.80
CA GLU A 607 2.55 -16.88 -25.87
C GLU A 607 1.87 -18.17 -25.36
N GLN A 608 2.14 -18.59 -24.12
CA GLN A 608 1.54 -19.75 -23.46
C GLN A 608 0.18 -19.44 -22.80
N SER A 609 -0.36 -18.23 -23.00
CA SER A 609 -1.60 -17.73 -22.38
C SER A 609 -1.53 -17.59 -20.85
N SER A 610 -0.33 -17.61 -20.26
CA SER A 610 -0.12 -17.31 -18.85
C SER A 610 -0.14 -15.80 -18.62
N THR A 611 -0.87 -15.37 -17.59
CA THR A 611 -1.01 -13.94 -17.25
C THR A 611 0.24 -13.47 -16.50
N LEU A 612 0.87 -12.43 -17.05
CA LEU A 612 2.06 -11.76 -16.53
C LEU A 612 1.74 -10.58 -15.61
N GLY A 613 0.49 -10.13 -15.61
CA GLY A 613 -0.02 -9.05 -14.78
C GLY A 613 -1.29 -8.43 -15.34
N VAL A 614 -1.85 -7.47 -14.61
CA VAL A 614 -3.14 -6.83 -14.91
C VAL A 614 -2.96 -5.32 -15.03
N ILE A 615 -3.60 -4.71 -16.02
CA ILE A 615 -3.64 -3.26 -16.24
C ILE A 615 -5.09 -2.82 -16.19
N TYR A 616 -5.41 -1.83 -15.36
CA TYR A 616 -6.66 -1.08 -15.44
C TYR A 616 -6.42 0.25 -16.14
N CYS A 617 -7.24 0.59 -17.13
CA CYS A 617 -7.13 1.86 -17.85
C CYS A 617 -8.36 2.72 -17.58
N ASP A 618 -8.14 3.91 -17.05
CA ASP A 618 -9.17 4.88 -16.71
C ASP A 618 -9.15 6.06 -17.69
N TRP A 619 -10.05 6.02 -18.67
CA TRP A 619 -9.97 6.87 -19.85
C TRP A 619 -10.52 8.29 -19.68
N ILE A 620 -11.62 8.45 -18.95
CA ILE A 620 -12.46 9.66 -19.08
C ILE A 620 -11.99 10.76 -18.13
N ASP A 621 -11.91 11.99 -18.65
CA ASP A 621 -11.67 13.18 -17.84
C ASP A 621 -12.85 13.49 -16.91
N ARG A 622 -12.56 13.86 -15.67
CA ARG A 622 -13.53 14.28 -14.66
C ARG A 622 -12.86 15.20 -13.63
N ARG A 623 -13.70 15.97 -12.93
CA ARG A 623 -13.26 16.89 -11.87
C ARG A 623 -12.48 16.13 -10.78
N GLY A 624 -11.36 16.70 -10.34
CA GLY A 624 -10.53 16.13 -9.27
C GLY A 624 -9.57 15.03 -9.72
N LYS A 625 -9.76 14.45 -10.91
CA LYS A 625 -8.82 13.48 -11.49
C LYS A 625 -7.51 14.16 -11.85
N VAL A 626 -6.39 13.48 -11.63
CA VAL A 626 -5.06 13.92 -12.10
C VAL A 626 -4.90 13.74 -13.61
N SER A 627 -3.77 14.23 -14.15
CA SER A 627 -3.37 14.04 -15.55
C SER A 627 -3.06 12.58 -15.90
N ASP A 628 -2.50 12.38 -17.08
CA ASP A 628 -2.01 11.08 -17.50
C ASP A 628 -0.95 10.59 -16.50
N SER A 629 -1.11 9.36 -16.00
CA SER A 629 -0.30 8.84 -14.88
C SER A 629 -0.37 7.32 -14.75
N HIS A 630 0.72 6.72 -14.28
CA HIS A 630 0.84 5.30 -13.93
C HIS A 630 0.91 5.09 -12.41
N PHE A 631 0.08 4.16 -11.90
CA PHE A 631 0.10 3.71 -10.52
C PHE A 631 0.36 2.21 -10.42
N THR A 632 1.19 1.79 -9.47
CA THR A 632 1.39 0.37 -9.13
C THR A 632 0.58 0.01 -7.89
N ILE A 633 -0.49 -0.77 -8.08
CA ILE A 633 -1.40 -1.23 -7.01
C ILE A 633 -0.90 -2.52 -6.37
N GLN A 634 -0.30 -3.39 -7.18
CA GLN A 634 0.38 -4.60 -6.72
C GLN A 634 1.71 -4.73 -7.44
N CYS A 635 2.80 -4.84 -6.69
CA CYS A 635 4.13 -5.09 -7.24
C CYS A 635 4.34 -6.58 -7.52
N GLY A 636 5.21 -6.88 -8.47
CA GLY A 636 5.71 -8.25 -8.68
C GLY A 636 6.66 -8.66 -7.56
N LYS A 637 6.53 -9.88 -7.05
CA LYS A 637 7.52 -10.48 -6.14
C LYS A 637 7.49 -12.00 -6.16
N GLN A 638 8.60 -12.61 -5.77
CA GLN A 638 8.62 -14.03 -5.45
C GLN A 638 7.95 -14.28 -4.09
N LEU A 639 7.10 -15.31 -4.02
CA LEU A 639 6.45 -15.74 -2.80
C LEU A 639 7.24 -16.84 -2.09
N PRO A 640 7.06 -17.04 -0.78
CA PRO A 640 7.83 -18.04 -0.01
C PRO A 640 7.64 -19.49 -0.50
N ASP A 641 6.54 -19.79 -1.19
CA ASP A 641 6.26 -21.10 -1.78
C ASP A 641 6.92 -21.30 -3.16
N GLY A 642 7.69 -20.31 -3.63
CA GLY A 642 8.36 -20.30 -4.93
C GLY A 642 7.48 -19.81 -6.08
N SER A 643 6.19 -19.55 -5.85
CA SER A 643 5.31 -18.94 -6.85
C SER A 643 5.59 -17.44 -7.02
N TYR A 644 5.02 -16.81 -8.05
CA TYR A 644 5.23 -15.40 -8.34
C TYR A 644 3.93 -14.59 -8.23
N GLN A 645 3.94 -13.56 -7.40
CA GLN A 645 2.85 -12.59 -7.30
C GLN A 645 2.84 -11.71 -8.55
N GLN A 646 1.76 -11.73 -9.32
CA GLN A 646 1.66 -10.93 -10.54
C GLN A 646 1.40 -9.45 -10.22
N PRO A 647 2.03 -8.52 -10.94
CA PRO A 647 1.79 -7.09 -10.78
C PRO A 647 0.39 -6.65 -11.24
N ILE A 648 -0.14 -5.63 -10.60
CA ILE A 648 -1.39 -4.94 -10.95
C ILE A 648 -1.09 -3.44 -11.02
N VAL A 649 -1.42 -2.82 -12.15
CA VAL A 649 -1.18 -1.40 -12.40
C VAL A 649 -2.43 -0.69 -12.90
N VAL A 650 -2.47 0.63 -12.71
CA VAL A 650 -3.53 1.51 -13.18
C VAL A 650 -2.91 2.59 -14.06
N LEU A 651 -3.48 2.81 -15.24
CA LEU A 651 -3.17 3.93 -16.11
C LEU A 651 -4.36 4.89 -16.10
N SER A 652 -4.09 6.15 -15.77
CA SER A 652 -5.04 7.26 -15.83
C SER A 652 -4.81 8.04 -17.13
N PHE A 653 -5.89 8.38 -17.84
CA PHE A 653 -5.85 9.27 -19.02
C PHE A 653 -6.95 10.33 -18.93
N ARG A 654 -6.80 11.46 -19.63
CA ARG A 654 -7.86 12.49 -19.75
C ARG A 654 -8.45 12.59 -21.17
N CYS A 655 -9.16 11.54 -21.59
CA CYS A 655 -9.94 11.56 -22.83
C CYS A 655 -11.31 12.24 -22.62
N ARG A 656 -11.75 13.05 -23.59
CA ARG A 656 -13.07 13.72 -23.57
C ARG A 656 -14.20 12.89 -24.17
N ASP A 657 -13.87 11.81 -24.88
CA ASP A 657 -14.85 10.99 -25.59
C ASP A 657 -15.49 9.95 -24.66
N HIS A 658 -16.83 9.95 -24.60
CA HIS A 658 -17.61 9.07 -23.69
C HIS A 658 -18.00 7.71 -24.29
N CYS A 659 -17.73 7.43 -25.57
CA CYS A 659 -18.17 6.20 -26.26
C CYS A 659 -16.98 5.38 -26.78
N SER A 660 -16.88 4.09 -26.44
CA SER A 660 -15.76 3.20 -26.82
C SER A 660 -15.56 3.09 -28.34
N ASP A 661 -16.65 2.90 -29.08
CA ASP A 661 -16.57 2.50 -30.50
C ASP A 661 -16.34 3.69 -31.45
N LYS A 662 -16.47 4.92 -30.94
CA LYS A 662 -16.25 6.18 -31.68
C LYS A 662 -15.23 7.08 -30.99
N ALA A 663 -14.37 6.52 -30.15
CA ALA A 663 -13.29 7.28 -29.54
C ALA A 663 -12.05 7.25 -30.41
N TYR A 664 -11.43 8.41 -30.55
CA TYR A 664 -10.24 8.58 -31.35
C TYR A 664 -9.15 9.22 -30.51
N PHE A 665 -7.92 8.72 -30.65
CA PHE A 665 -6.77 9.42 -30.10
C PHE A 665 -6.46 10.66 -30.95
N THR A 666 -6.04 11.74 -30.30
CA THR A 666 -5.14 12.70 -30.96
C THR A 666 -3.73 12.11 -31.02
N LEU A 667 -2.85 12.66 -31.85
CA LEU A 667 -1.44 12.21 -31.89
C LEU A 667 -0.77 12.33 -30.51
N SER A 668 -1.02 13.43 -29.79
CA SER A 668 -0.50 13.61 -28.43
C SER A 668 -1.06 12.58 -27.44
N GLN A 669 -2.35 12.22 -27.53
CA GLN A 669 -2.90 11.16 -26.67
C GLN A 669 -2.34 9.78 -26.99
N LEU A 670 -2.01 9.49 -28.26
CA LEU A 670 -1.34 8.26 -28.66
C LEU A 670 0.08 8.19 -28.10
N GLU A 671 0.82 9.30 -28.17
CA GLU A 671 2.16 9.40 -27.57
C GLU A 671 2.10 9.15 -26.06
N ASN A 672 1.20 9.83 -25.36
CA ASN A 672 1.00 9.64 -23.93
C ASN A 672 0.56 8.20 -23.60
N PHE A 673 -0.31 7.59 -24.41
CA PHE A 673 -0.69 6.18 -24.24
C PHE A 673 0.53 5.25 -24.33
N LEU A 674 1.40 5.45 -25.31
CA LEU A 674 2.63 4.66 -25.46
C LEU A 674 3.61 4.90 -24.29
N HIS A 675 3.74 6.15 -23.84
CA HIS A 675 4.55 6.51 -22.67
C HIS A 675 4.09 5.76 -21.42
N GLU A 676 2.80 5.87 -21.07
CA GLU A 676 2.21 5.21 -19.90
C GLU A 676 2.26 3.67 -20.01
N MET A 677 2.07 3.13 -21.22
CA MET A 677 2.25 1.71 -21.47
C MET A 677 3.71 1.26 -21.25
N GLY A 678 4.71 2.11 -21.50
CA GLY A 678 6.10 1.81 -21.17
C GLY A 678 6.32 1.62 -19.67
N HIS A 679 5.73 2.47 -18.82
CA HIS A 679 5.75 2.27 -17.36
C HIS A 679 4.99 1.01 -16.94
N ALA A 680 3.80 0.78 -17.52
CA ALA A 680 3.05 -0.44 -17.26
C ALA A 680 3.86 -1.69 -17.62
N LEU A 681 4.50 -1.73 -18.78
CA LEU A 681 5.35 -2.84 -19.20
C LEU A 681 6.55 -3.03 -18.30
N HIS A 682 7.18 -1.95 -17.82
CA HIS A 682 8.27 -2.06 -16.85
C HIS A 682 7.80 -2.74 -15.55
N SER A 683 6.64 -2.35 -15.03
CA SER A 683 6.00 -2.99 -13.87
C SER A 683 5.62 -4.43 -14.14
N ILE A 684 5.03 -4.72 -15.31
CA ILE A 684 4.56 -6.05 -15.70
C ILE A 684 5.72 -7.00 -15.96
N PHE A 685 6.84 -6.54 -16.52
CA PHE A 685 8.02 -7.34 -16.79
C PHE A 685 8.95 -7.51 -15.60
N GLY A 686 8.84 -6.65 -14.57
CA GLY A 686 9.55 -6.81 -13.30
C GLY A 686 9.35 -8.22 -12.72
N ARG A 687 10.44 -8.98 -12.57
CA ARG A 687 10.47 -10.35 -12.03
C ARG A 687 11.41 -10.44 -10.83
N THR A 688 11.32 -9.45 -9.96
CA THR A 688 12.15 -9.32 -8.76
C THR A 688 11.73 -10.30 -7.66
N ARG A 689 12.68 -10.74 -6.85
CA ARG A 689 12.47 -11.46 -5.59
C ARG A 689 11.71 -10.59 -4.61
N TYR A 690 12.04 -9.30 -4.56
CA TYR A 690 11.44 -8.36 -3.62
C TYR A 690 10.60 -7.27 -4.28
N GLN A 691 9.50 -6.91 -3.62
CA GLN A 691 8.60 -5.89 -4.15
C GLN A 691 9.13 -4.45 -4.07
N HIS A 692 10.04 -4.14 -3.12
CA HIS A 692 10.57 -2.79 -2.92
C HIS A 692 11.46 -2.31 -4.09
N VAL A 693 11.92 -3.23 -4.94
CA VAL A 693 12.72 -2.98 -6.15
C VAL A 693 11.98 -3.42 -7.42
N SER A 694 10.68 -3.72 -7.34
CA SER A 694 9.92 -4.24 -8.47
C SER A 694 9.55 -3.14 -9.48
N GLY A 695 9.80 -3.41 -10.76
CA GLY A 695 9.39 -2.55 -11.87
C GLY A 695 9.94 -1.13 -11.75
N THR A 696 9.04 -0.14 -11.76
CA THR A 696 9.38 1.28 -11.66
C THR A 696 9.93 1.72 -10.30
N ARG A 697 10.01 0.83 -9.30
CA ARG A 697 10.68 1.09 -8.01
C ARG A 697 12.20 0.94 -8.13
N CYS A 698 12.78 1.71 -9.03
CA CYS A 698 14.21 1.79 -9.31
C CYS A 698 14.67 3.26 -9.25
N ALA A 699 15.92 3.55 -9.65
CA ALA A 699 16.36 4.94 -9.77
C ALA A 699 15.49 5.70 -10.78
N THR A 700 15.19 6.96 -10.46
CA THR A 700 14.21 7.77 -11.22
C THR A 700 14.63 7.99 -12.68
N ASP A 701 15.92 8.12 -12.94
CA ASP A 701 16.49 8.27 -14.29
C ASP A 701 16.48 6.98 -15.13
N PHE A 702 16.18 5.83 -14.53
CA PHE A 702 15.90 4.59 -15.26
C PHE A 702 14.41 4.28 -15.37
N ALA A 703 13.59 4.70 -14.39
CA ALA A 703 12.15 4.45 -14.37
C ALA A 703 11.43 5.02 -15.62
N GLU A 704 11.96 6.12 -16.16
CA GLU A 704 11.49 6.83 -17.36
C GLU A 704 12.06 6.28 -18.68
N VAL A 705 13.06 5.38 -18.65
CA VAL A 705 13.68 4.87 -19.88
C VAL A 705 12.69 4.01 -20.69
N PRO A 706 11.92 3.09 -20.11
CA PRO A 706 10.94 2.30 -20.87
C PRO A 706 9.83 3.14 -21.51
N SER A 707 9.34 4.18 -20.83
CA SER A 707 8.29 5.08 -21.36
C SER A 707 8.81 5.90 -22.54
N ASN A 708 9.95 6.56 -22.39
CA ASN A 708 10.62 7.29 -23.48
C ASN A 708 10.98 6.36 -24.66
N LEU A 709 11.36 5.11 -24.38
CA LEU A 709 11.65 4.14 -25.43
C LEU A 709 10.38 3.81 -26.23
N MET A 710 9.22 3.64 -25.60
CA MET A 710 7.93 3.39 -26.29
C MET A 710 7.50 4.54 -27.18
N GLU A 711 7.75 5.80 -26.79
CA GLU A 711 7.48 6.96 -27.65
C GLU A 711 8.26 6.88 -28.98
N ASN A 712 9.49 6.36 -28.98
CA ASN A 712 10.28 6.23 -30.21
C ASN A 712 9.63 5.29 -31.24
N PHE A 713 8.86 4.28 -30.78
CA PHE A 713 8.10 3.41 -31.68
C PHE A 713 6.93 4.16 -32.35
N MET A 714 6.38 5.21 -31.75
CA MET A 714 5.37 6.05 -32.43
C MET A 714 5.96 6.75 -33.64
N TYR A 715 7.21 7.21 -33.53
CA TYR A 715 7.82 8.08 -34.52
C TYR A 715 8.73 7.36 -35.52
N ASN A 716 8.60 6.04 -35.64
CA ASN A 716 9.20 5.27 -36.73
C ASN A 716 8.14 4.91 -37.79
N PRO A 717 8.39 5.14 -39.09
CA PRO A 717 7.38 4.93 -40.14
C PRO A 717 6.79 3.52 -40.20
N LYS A 718 7.59 2.48 -39.92
CA LYS A 718 7.16 1.08 -39.98
C LYS A 718 6.19 0.76 -38.84
N THR A 719 6.48 1.23 -37.64
CA THR A 719 5.66 0.98 -36.45
C THR A 719 4.48 1.92 -36.38
N LEU A 720 4.58 3.18 -36.80
CA LEU A 720 3.44 4.08 -36.90
C LEU A 720 2.38 3.55 -37.87
N ARG A 721 2.80 3.05 -39.04
CA ARG A 721 1.90 2.35 -39.97
C ARG A 721 1.18 1.21 -39.27
N MET A 722 1.93 0.34 -38.60
CA MET A 722 1.36 -0.82 -37.93
C MET A 722 0.38 -0.43 -36.81
N LEU A 723 0.70 0.59 -36.02
CA LEU A 723 -0.16 1.12 -34.97
C LEU A 723 -1.48 1.71 -35.52
N THR A 724 -1.46 2.23 -36.74
CA THR A 724 -2.59 2.97 -37.35
C THR A 724 -3.29 2.21 -38.48
N GLU A 725 -2.94 0.94 -38.70
CA GLU A 725 -3.61 0.06 -39.67
C GLU A 725 -5.04 -0.25 -39.22
N GLN A 726 -5.99 -0.14 -40.14
CA GLN A 726 -7.40 -0.38 -39.88
C GLN A 726 -7.78 -1.85 -40.11
N ALA A 727 -8.91 -2.27 -39.54
CA ALA A 727 -9.37 -3.65 -39.64
C ALA A 727 -9.64 -4.14 -41.08
N ASP A 728 -9.89 -3.22 -42.02
CA ASP A 728 -10.05 -3.51 -43.45
C ASP A 728 -8.72 -3.58 -44.22
N GLY A 729 -7.59 -3.41 -43.52
CA GLY A 729 -6.23 -3.36 -44.08
C GLY A 729 -5.85 -1.99 -44.65
N SER A 730 -6.73 -0.98 -44.58
CA SER A 730 -6.37 0.38 -44.96
C SER A 730 -5.35 0.96 -43.97
N SER A 731 -4.39 1.74 -44.48
CA SER A 731 -3.32 2.32 -43.69
C SER A 731 -3.19 3.81 -43.99
N MET A 732 -2.65 4.55 -43.03
CA MET A 732 -2.30 5.94 -43.23
C MET A 732 -1.34 6.09 -44.43
N PRO A 733 -1.54 7.09 -45.32
CA PRO A 733 -0.65 7.33 -46.44
C PRO A 733 0.82 7.51 -46.01
N VAL A 734 1.76 6.97 -46.80
CA VAL A 734 3.21 7.03 -46.50
C VAL A 734 3.67 8.47 -46.22
N GLU A 735 3.26 9.40 -47.08
CA GLU A 735 3.62 10.82 -46.97
C GLU A 735 3.15 11.44 -45.63
N MET A 736 1.97 11.03 -45.16
CA MET A 736 1.40 11.52 -43.90
C MET A 736 2.16 10.96 -42.69
N ILE A 737 2.52 9.67 -42.73
CA ILE A 737 3.39 9.03 -41.74
C ILE A 737 4.74 9.75 -41.67
N GLU A 738 5.39 9.99 -42.83
CA GLU A 738 6.68 10.68 -42.88
C GLU A 738 6.59 12.10 -42.30
N LYS A 739 5.52 12.84 -42.60
CA LYS A 739 5.27 14.17 -42.05
C LYS A 739 5.12 14.14 -40.52
N ILE A 740 4.35 13.18 -39.97
CA ILE A 740 4.22 13.01 -38.51
C ILE A 740 5.59 12.72 -37.89
N CYS A 741 6.32 11.74 -38.44
CA CYS A 741 7.65 11.36 -37.96
C CYS A 741 8.63 12.54 -37.95
N ARG A 742 8.69 13.32 -39.04
CA ARG A 742 9.56 14.51 -39.14
C ARG A 742 9.12 15.62 -38.18
N SER A 743 7.82 15.78 -37.96
CA SER A 743 7.28 16.84 -37.10
C SER A 743 7.66 16.73 -35.62
N ARG A 744 8.05 15.53 -35.16
CA ARG A 744 8.43 15.26 -33.76
C ARG A 744 9.47 16.24 -33.26
N ASN A 745 10.59 16.32 -33.97
CA ASN A 745 11.77 17.05 -33.51
C ASN A 745 11.81 18.49 -34.03
N MET A 746 10.84 18.92 -34.85
CA MET A 746 10.70 20.30 -35.31
C MET A 746 10.66 21.28 -34.13
N PHE A 747 11.60 22.24 -34.14
CA PHE A 747 11.79 23.23 -33.07
C PHE A 747 12.13 22.61 -31.70
N GLY A 748 12.67 21.39 -31.70
CA GLY A 748 13.00 20.64 -30.49
C GLY A 748 14.22 21.18 -29.74
N ALA A 749 15.10 21.96 -30.37
CA ALA A 749 16.25 22.53 -29.68
C ALA A 749 15.83 23.60 -28.67
N LEU A 750 14.85 24.44 -29.01
CA LEU A 750 14.30 25.43 -28.07
C LEU A 750 13.62 24.78 -26.86
N GLU A 751 12.81 23.74 -27.09
CA GLU A 751 12.18 22.97 -26.02
C GLU A 751 13.24 22.32 -25.12
N LEU A 752 14.28 21.74 -25.72
CA LEU A 752 15.39 21.12 -24.98
C LEU A 752 16.15 22.16 -24.15
N VAL A 753 16.46 23.35 -24.69
CA VAL A 753 17.07 24.45 -23.92
C VAL A 753 16.21 24.83 -22.73
N GLN A 754 14.89 24.96 -22.91
CA GLN A 754 13.97 25.26 -21.81
C GLN A 754 14.03 24.19 -20.70
N GLN A 755 13.98 22.90 -21.05
CA GLN A 755 14.07 21.80 -20.09
C GLN A 755 15.42 21.75 -19.38
N ILE A 756 16.51 22.09 -20.08
CA ILE A 756 17.86 22.19 -19.50
C ILE A 756 17.90 23.33 -18.48
N LEU A 757 17.38 24.52 -18.81
CA LEU A 757 17.42 25.68 -17.92
C LEU A 757 16.52 25.52 -16.70
N MET A 758 15.36 24.87 -16.85
CA MET A 758 14.53 24.48 -15.71
C MET A 758 15.26 23.46 -14.80
N SER A 759 15.94 22.48 -15.40
CA SER A 759 16.75 21.49 -14.68
C SER A 759 17.95 22.11 -13.97
N LEU A 760 18.62 23.08 -14.59
CA LEU A 760 19.72 23.85 -13.99
C LEU A 760 19.22 24.72 -12.84
N CYS A 761 18.07 25.39 -12.99
CA CYS A 761 17.44 26.13 -11.90
C CYS A 761 17.13 25.21 -10.72
N ASP A 762 16.47 24.07 -10.95
CA ASP A 762 16.18 23.08 -9.92
C ASP A 762 17.44 22.61 -9.19
N LEU A 763 18.48 22.21 -9.93
CA LEU A 763 19.76 21.78 -9.35
C LEU A 763 20.39 22.90 -8.52
N LYS A 764 20.49 24.12 -9.07
CA LYS A 764 21.20 25.24 -8.45
C LYS A 764 20.49 25.78 -7.23
N LEU A 765 19.16 25.89 -7.27
CA LEU A 765 18.34 26.27 -6.12
C LEU A 765 18.59 25.32 -4.94
N HIS A 766 18.68 24.01 -5.19
CA HIS A 766 18.93 22.99 -4.17
C HIS A 766 20.42 22.81 -3.80
N GLN A 767 21.34 23.35 -4.59
CA GLN A 767 22.76 23.44 -4.25
C GLN A 767 23.04 24.58 -3.25
N GLN A 768 22.41 25.74 -3.44
CA GLN A 768 22.61 26.93 -2.61
C GLN A 768 21.65 27.01 -1.41
N GLY A 769 20.45 26.47 -1.56
CA GLY A 769 19.52 26.26 -0.44
C GLY A 769 19.21 27.54 0.35
N ALA A 770 19.67 27.58 1.60
CA ALA A 770 19.39 28.65 2.55
C ALA A 770 20.00 30.02 2.17
N GLU A 771 20.99 30.06 1.28
CA GLU A 771 21.69 31.29 0.88
C GLU A 771 20.90 32.14 -0.14
N ILE A 772 19.80 31.61 -0.69
CA ILE A 772 19.03 32.31 -1.73
C ILE A 772 18.17 33.42 -1.14
N GLU A 773 18.47 34.67 -1.51
CA GLU A 773 17.70 35.83 -1.10
C GLU A 773 16.39 35.99 -1.89
N ASN A 774 16.43 35.79 -3.21
CA ASN A 774 15.29 35.93 -4.11
C ASN A 774 15.35 34.86 -5.20
N THR A 775 14.39 33.95 -5.24
CA THR A 775 14.41 32.84 -6.21
C THR A 775 14.18 33.31 -7.64
N VAL A 776 13.43 34.40 -7.82
CA VAL A 776 13.11 34.96 -9.14
C VAL A 776 14.35 35.55 -9.79
N ASP A 777 15.10 36.36 -9.04
CA ASP A 777 16.33 36.98 -9.54
C ASP A 777 17.42 35.93 -9.77
N PHE A 778 17.50 34.95 -8.87
CA PHE A 778 18.42 33.83 -9.00
C PHE A 778 18.16 33.00 -10.26
N CYS A 779 16.92 32.55 -10.48
CA CYS A 779 16.59 31.81 -11.69
C CYS A 779 16.80 32.67 -12.95
N ARG A 780 16.44 33.96 -12.91
CA ARG A 780 16.61 34.84 -14.07
C ARG A 780 18.08 34.99 -14.46
N SER A 781 18.99 35.13 -13.51
CA SER A 781 20.43 35.25 -13.82
C SER A 781 20.94 34.02 -14.56
N LEU A 782 20.48 32.81 -14.20
CA LEU A 782 20.87 31.59 -14.91
C LEU A 782 20.44 31.57 -16.38
N TYR A 783 19.28 32.16 -16.72
CA TYR A 783 18.84 32.32 -18.10
C TYR A 783 19.62 33.41 -18.83
N SER A 784 19.95 34.53 -18.14
CA SER A 784 20.73 35.63 -18.69
C SER A 784 22.19 35.26 -18.96
N ASP A 785 22.82 34.49 -18.08
CA ASP A 785 24.22 34.08 -18.21
C ASP A 785 24.49 33.29 -19.50
N VAL A 786 23.45 32.69 -20.07
CA VAL A 786 23.52 31.91 -21.31
C VAL A 786 22.74 32.57 -22.47
N GLY A 787 22.28 33.82 -22.34
CA GLY A 787 21.63 34.56 -23.43
C GLY A 787 20.20 34.10 -23.81
N PHE A 788 19.48 33.48 -22.88
CA PHE A 788 18.09 33.01 -23.06
C PHE A 788 17.10 33.76 -22.16
N GLU A 789 17.29 35.06 -21.91
CA GLU A 789 16.39 35.89 -21.09
C GLU A 789 14.95 35.90 -21.61
N CYS A 790 14.77 35.70 -22.92
CA CYS A 790 13.45 35.57 -23.54
C CYS A 790 12.63 34.38 -23.01
N LEU A 791 13.29 33.38 -22.42
CA LEU A 791 12.65 32.22 -21.79
C LEU A 791 12.31 32.47 -20.32
N MET A 792 12.90 33.50 -19.69
CA MET A 792 12.56 33.97 -18.35
C MET A 792 12.35 35.49 -18.31
N PRO A 793 11.23 35.99 -18.85
CA PRO A 793 10.96 37.41 -18.97
C PRO A 793 10.89 38.14 -17.62
N GLU A 794 11.11 39.45 -17.63
CA GLU A 794 10.90 40.29 -16.44
C GLU A 794 9.49 40.14 -15.88
N GLN A 795 9.37 40.30 -14.55
CA GLN A 795 8.09 40.21 -13.84
C GLN A 795 7.39 38.85 -13.99
N THR A 796 8.15 37.78 -14.21
CA THR A 796 7.64 36.40 -14.21
C THR A 796 8.41 35.53 -13.22
N ALA A 797 7.76 34.50 -12.71
CA ALA A 797 8.27 33.56 -11.72
C ALA A 797 7.63 32.18 -11.93
N TRP A 798 8.01 31.50 -13.02
CA TRP A 798 7.51 30.15 -13.34
C TRP A 798 7.77 29.16 -12.21
N GLN A 799 8.88 29.33 -11.47
CA GLN A 799 9.28 28.47 -10.38
C GLN A 799 8.30 28.51 -9.20
N HIS A 800 7.48 29.57 -9.05
CA HIS A 800 6.41 29.62 -8.05
C HIS A 800 5.21 28.70 -8.35
N ARG A 801 5.13 28.19 -9.58
CA ARG A 801 4.11 27.25 -10.03
C ARG A 801 4.69 25.90 -10.43
N PHE A 802 5.96 25.64 -10.11
CA PHE A 802 6.64 24.43 -10.51
C PHE A 802 6.47 23.32 -9.48
N SER A 803 5.34 22.63 -9.56
CA SER A 803 4.96 21.53 -8.65
C SER A 803 6.02 20.43 -8.54
N HIS A 804 6.80 20.20 -9.61
CA HIS A 804 7.89 19.22 -9.66
C HIS A 804 8.94 19.38 -8.57
N PHE A 805 9.10 20.58 -7.98
CA PHE A 805 10.00 20.75 -6.83
C PHE A 805 9.63 19.82 -5.67
N ILE A 806 8.38 19.41 -5.51
CA ILE A 806 7.98 18.57 -4.38
C ILE A 806 8.40 17.10 -4.58
N PRO A 807 7.89 16.37 -5.58
CA PRO A 807 8.28 14.97 -5.80
C PRO A 807 9.67 14.80 -6.41
N TYR A 808 10.17 15.77 -7.18
CA TYR A 808 11.42 15.67 -7.96
C TYR A 808 12.44 16.76 -7.63
N GLY A 809 12.41 17.36 -6.43
CA GLY A 809 13.37 18.39 -6.04
C GLY A 809 14.83 17.96 -6.27
N SER A 810 15.58 18.75 -7.04
CA SER A 810 16.94 18.47 -7.54
C SER A 810 17.08 17.25 -8.47
N LYS A 811 15.97 16.67 -8.93
CA LYS A 811 15.91 15.48 -9.80
C LYS A 811 15.21 15.76 -11.13
N TYR A 812 14.86 17.00 -11.45
CA TYR A 812 14.16 17.29 -12.71
C TYR A 812 15.00 16.94 -13.96
N HIS A 813 16.34 17.01 -13.85
CA HIS A 813 17.26 16.57 -14.90
C HIS A 813 17.12 15.09 -15.29
N THR A 814 16.53 14.25 -14.43
CA THR A 814 16.39 12.80 -14.68
C THR A 814 15.53 12.50 -15.90
N TYR A 815 14.56 13.37 -16.25
CA TYR A 815 13.81 13.26 -17.51
C TYR A 815 14.72 13.35 -18.74
N LEU A 816 15.69 14.28 -18.74
CA LEU A 816 16.64 14.43 -19.84
C LEU A 816 17.64 13.27 -19.90
N VAL A 817 18.09 12.78 -18.74
CA VAL A 817 18.96 11.59 -18.66
C VAL A 817 18.24 10.37 -19.22
N ALA A 818 17.01 10.12 -18.78
CA ALA A 818 16.22 8.99 -19.25
C ALA A 818 15.92 9.06 -20.75
N LYS A 819 15.57 10.25 -21.26
CA LYS A 819 15.39 10.49 -22.70
C LYS A 819 16.67 10.18 -23.47
N ALA A 820 17.81 10.68 -23.02
CA ALA A 820 19.11 10.41 -23.63
C ALA A 820 19.45 8.91 -23.65
N VAL A 821 19.26 8.21 -22.53
CA VAL A 821 19.46 6.75 -22.44
C VAL A 821 18.52 6.00 -23.37
N SER A 822 17.23 6.38 -23.43
CA SER A 822 16.27 5.75 -24.34
C SER A 822 16.67 5.90 -25.80
N LEU A 823 17.26 7.03 -26.19
CA LEU A 823 17.76 7.28 -27.55
C LEU A 823 18.99 6.42 -27.87
N LEU A 824 19.90 6.24 -26.91
CA LEU A 824 21.05 5.34 -27.06
C LEU A 824 20.57 3.90 -27.30
N LEU A 825 19.62 3.43 -26.49
CA LEU A 825 19.01 2.10 -26.65
C LEU A 825 18.27 1.97 -27.98
N TRP A 826 17.46 2.98 -28.34
CA TRP A 826 16.71 3.00 -29.59
C TRP A 826 17.63 2.83 -30.80
N ARG A 827 18.69 3.65 -30.90
CA ARG A 827 19.63 3.60 -32.03
C ARG A 827 20.36 2.28 -32.15
N GLN A 828 20.79 1.74 -31.01
CA GLN A 828 21.54 0.48 -30.99
C GLN A 828 20.66 -0.74 -31.30
N SER A 829 19.43 -0.75 -30.80
CA SER A 829 18.61 -1.97 -30.76
C SER A 829 17.43 -1.97 -31.74
N PHE A 830 16.84 -0.81 -32.06
CA PHE A 830 15.52 -0.75 -32.71
C PHE A 830 15.45 0.17 -33.94
N GLU A 831 16.33 1.15 -34.09
CA GLU A 831 16.26 2.13 -35.20
C GLU A 831 16.32 1.46 -36.59
N LYS A 832 17.23 0.49 -36.76
CA LYS A 832 17.39 -0.25 -38.02
C LYS A 832 16.28 -1.27 -38.26
N ASP A 833 15.85 -1.96 -37.21
CA ASP A 833 14.73 -2.89 -37.26
C ASP A 833 13.88 -2.78 -35.98
N PRO A 834 12.79 -2.00 -36.04
CA PRO A 834 11.99 -1.71 -34.84
C PRO A 834 11.10 -2.89 -34.45
N LEU A 835 11.13 -4.02 -35.15
CA LEU A 835 10.41 -5.24 -34.77
C LEU A 835 11.36 -6.37 -34.34
N ASN A 836 12.61 -6.04 -33.99
CA ASN A 836 13.62 -7.03 -33.65
C ASN A 836 13.30 -7.74 -32.32
N ARG A 837 12.74 -8.96 -32.41
CA ARG A 837 12.39 -9.81 -31.26
C ARG A 837 13.58 -10.11 -30.34
N GLN A 838 14.76 -10.35 -30.89
CA GLN A 838 15.94 -10.65 -30.06
C GLN A 838 16.31 -9.47 -29.15
N GLN A 839 16.26 -8.25 -29.70
CA GLN A 839 16.52 -7.04 -28.93
C GLN A 839 15.38 -6.74 -27.95
N GLY A 840 14.13 -7.01 -28.34
CA GLY A 840 12.99 -6.91 -27.43
C GLY A 840 13.08 -7.87 -26.24
N ASP A 841 13.39 -9.15 -26.47
CA ASP A 841 13.59 -10.14 -25.39
C ASP A 841 14.77 -9.76 -24.48
N ARG A 842 15.87 -9.25 -25.05
CA ARG A 842 17.00 -8.72 -24.28
C ARG A 842 16.57 -7.55 -23.39
N TRP A 843 15.84 -6.57 -23.95
CA TRP A 843 15.36 -5.43 -23.19
C TRP A 843 14.36 -5.82 -22.10
N ARG A 844 13.45 -6.76 -22.40
CA ARG A 844 12.51 -7.33 -21.42
C ARG A 844 13.24 -8.02 -20.27
N ARG A 845 14.30 -8.79 -20.56
CA ARG A 845 15.14 -9.39 -19.52
C ARG A 845 15.80 -8.34 -18.63
N LEU A 846 16.35 -7.27 -19.22
CA LEU A 846 17.00 -6.20 -18.45
C LEU A 846 16.00 -5.46 -17.54
N GLN A 847 14.81 -5.14 -18.05
CA GLN A 847 13.72 -4.56 -17.26
C GLN A 847 13.25 -5.48 -16.12
N SER A 848 13.38 -6.80 -16.29
CA SER A 848 12.90 -7.76 -15.28
C SER A 848 13.64 -7.67 -13.95
N PHE A 849 14.85 -7.11 -13.92
CA PHE A 849 15.60 -6.89 -12.70
C PHE A 849 15.09 -5.71 -11.86
N GLY A 850 14.31 -4.78 -12.45
CA GLY A 850 13.89 -3.56 -11.75
C GLY A 850 15.06 -2.88 -11.03
N GLY A 851 14.93 -2.65 -9.73
CA GLY A 851 15.98 -2.11 -8.86
C GLY A 851 16.93 -3.14 -8.21
N GLU A 852 16.82 -4.44 -8.51
CA GLU A 852 17.71 -5.49 -7.97
C GLU A 852 19.15 -5.39 -8.50
N ARG A 853 19.35 -4.66 -9.59
CA ARG A 853 20.67 -4.36 -10.16
C ARG A 853 20.86 -2.86 -10.26
N SER A 854 22.11 -2.42 -10.32
CA SER A 854 22.38 -0.99 -10.52
C SER A 854 22.04 -0.59 -11.96
N VAL A 855 21.58 0.64 -12.14
CA VAL A 855 21.26 1.20 -13.46
C VAL A 855 22.49 1.20 -14.36
N ALA A 856 23.67 1.53 -13.81
CA ALA A 856 24.92 1.51 -14.54
C ALA A 856 25.20 0.12 -15.13
N ASP A 857 25.07 -0.95 -14.34
CA ASP A 857 25.31 -2.32 -14.81
C ASP A 857 24.29 -2.76 -15.86
N LEU A 858 23.00 -2.40 -15.66
CA LEU A 858 21.95 -2.72 -16.62
C LEU A 858 22.18 -2.02 -17.97
N LEU A 859 22.60 -0.76 -17.93
CA LEU A 859 22.89 0.02 -19.14
C LEU A 859 24.20 -0.41 -19.81
N GLU A 860 25.23 -0.75 -19.03
CA GLU A 860 26.46 -1.31 -19.58
C GLU A 860 26.20 -2.67 -20.24
N GLU A 861 25.39 -3.53 -19.62
CA GLU A 861 24.97 -4.79 -20.25
C GLU A 861 24.12 -4.53 -21.51
N ALA A 862 23.28 -3.50 -21.54
CA ALA A 862 22.44 -3.17 -22.69
C ALA A 862 23.26 -2.63 -23.88
N LEU A 863 24.10 -1.64 -23.60
CA LEU A 863 24.81 -0.83 -24.59
C LEU A 863 26.19 -1.40 -24.93
N GLY A 864 26.80 -2.15 -24.01
CA GLY A 864 28.16 -2.69 -24.13
C GLY A 864 29.27 -1.74 -23.67
N TYR A 865 28.91 -0.63 -22.99
CA TYR A 865 29.85 0.35 -22.44
C TYR A 865 29.21 1.17 -21.31
N CYS A 866 30.03 1.70 -20.42
CA CYS A 866 29.62 2.67 -19.39
C CYS A 866 29.25 4.03 -20.01
N VAL A 867 28.04 4.52 -19.72
CA VAL A 867 27.52 5.77 -20.29
C VAL A 867 28.11 7.00 -19.59
N SER A 868 28.66 7.94 -20.36
CA SER A 868 29.20 9.21 -19.86
C SER A 868 28.22 10.40 -20.03
N PRO A 869 28.38 11.50 -19.26
CA PRO A 869 27.63 12.74 -19.48
C PRO A 869 27.68 13.27 -20.91
N SER A 870 28.83 13.19 -21.57
CA SER A 870 28.98 13.66 -22.96
C SER A 870 28.25 12.78 -23.98
N GLN A 871 28.20 11.46 -23.75
CA GLN A 871 27.42 10.55 -24.59
C GLN A 871 25.92 10.81 -24.45
N LEU A 872 25.44 11.09 -23.24
CA LEU A 872 24.03 11.49 -23.01
C LEU A 872 23.70 12.80 -23.74
N ALA A 873 24.57 13.81 -23.62
CA ALA A 873 24.41 15.09 -24.32
C ALA A 873 24.35 14.90 -25.85
N HIS A 874 25.27 14.12 -26.40
CA HIS A 874 25.32 13.83 -27.83
C HIS A 874 24.10 13.04 -28.31
N ALA A 875 23.55 12.14 -27.49
CA ALA A 875 22.33 11.40 -27.82
C ALA A 875 21.14 12.35 -28.07
N LEU A 876 20.94 13.31 -27.16
CA LEU A 876 19.91 14.34 -27.28
C LEU A 876 20.16 15.25 -28.49
N ARG A 877 21.39 15.71 -28.69
CA ARG A 877 21.73 16.57 -29.83
C ARG A 877 21.45 15.90 -31.17
N HIS A 878 21.83 14.63 -31.33
CA HIS A 878 21.66 13.90 -32.58
C HIS A 878 20.18 13.61 -32.88
N GLN A 879 19.28 13.59 -31.89
CA GLN A 879 17.84 13.50 -32.16
C GLN A 879 17.35 14.70 -33.00
N LEU A 880 18.03 15.84 -32.91
CA LEU A 880 17.68 17.08 -33.58
C LEU A 880 18.36 17.27 -34.95
N ASP A 881 19.19 16.33 -35.42
CA ASP A 881 19.96 16.50 -36.67
C ASP A 881 19.10 16.44 -37.95
N ASP A 882 17.85 15.95 -37.87
CA ASP A 882 16.94 15.79 -39.02
C ASP A 882 15.83 16.87 -39.11
N THR A 883 15.99 17.98 -38.40
CA THR A 883 14.87 18.90 -38.11
C THR A 883 14.55 19.88 -39.25
N PHE A 884 15.53 20.21 -40.10
CA PHE A 884 15.43 21.22 -41.17
C PHE A 884 15.96 20.77 -42.53
N SER A 885 16.38 19.50 -42.64
CA SER A 885 16.72 18.84 -43.91
C SER A 885 15.51 18.14 -44.48
#